data_AF-A0A2E6PWT7-F1
#
_entry.id   AF-A0A2E6PWT7-F1
#
_cell.length_a   1.000
_cell.length_b   1.000
_cell.length_c   1.000
_cell.angle_alpha   90.00
_cell.angle_beta   90.00
_cell.angle_gamma   90.00
#
_symmetry.space_group_name_H-M   'P 1'
#
loop_
_entity.id
_entity.type
_entity.pdbx_description
1 polymer ?
#
loop_
_entity_poly.entity_id
_entity_poly.type
_entity_poly.pdbx_seq_one_letter_code
_entity_poly.pdbx_strand_id
1 'polypeptide(L)'
;MSDSFISEVIRSNQLRMDDDYSFSLDNGNMVLSQPQLYGDLNERIVEQGQGATEELKDLAGKAEFIDKPPAFSRQSVRSNIFTFLNNLGINPENSEFVSTLIAGDPSSEFGTADIIGAMGVPEIVEGTREFRGGVKEGDLSTMGMGALRTGFGVLETIPGVAVASKALKEPVKNTIGLLANKAREYKANQPPGTKLLSTDPTDPTVDAIIKLDEMVNPKQTMQKGIPFQKEKTDNNLRLHKMRLDKLATEGTPYPGGPKNERTVIKAPNENLPDFVVGKITFDDWIARTEKLLTPEEIMAEKDWYDDVFKEFDKVAGDEPNMLRKLGEAWLSAQQNETPSSALTNVLSIFEQFKRGVPFEEVKGKGLPEANKIASSIIYDKEITGGAGQKISDFIDSGYSKPVRSIMGNEPGGGMPFVVDIHTARDTGLVDRKLVNHLTRLGYKVPKNVVLDVGEGGIKGPMYENRAIFGRELTDHLNSIKWQGKDDWRPQEVQAVGWMALSNKLTGEGGRGGNTATAMSRNTSRIAMEVDPGAGSPWADKYGADYGALDEVDRIAINNTVTQRAIEMVAKSEGAVLNTVVHGQGGWKQYTNPSSVMEGLVTFDTAKRVASRLGYLLNQTEVLVNQSKPLTANPENFGLMIVAKGGELSDKNNLDALMEKMLSDDKLGIVTQGYHPITLSDGRAGINIVITKQTLIDAKKEGVIKSQKAGKEYIMDFVNNELSKITDDLNFDAEADILESVAEFVGNDWTKDKAGGNYKINFGGKAGTDAKDPGGSDIDIDGQELEALFSSEITKAKAKKGSGEVTSSVGGDDG
;
A
#
# COMPACT_ATOMS: atom_id res chain seq x y z
N MET A 1 3.66 -16.32 -34.99
CA MET A 1 2.70 -17.07 -34.14
C MET A 1 2.53 -18.45 -34.76
N SER A 2 2.20 -19.48 -33.97
CA SER A 2 1.95 -20.84 -34.46
C SER A 2 0.46 -21.07 -34.73
N ASP A 3 0.14 -21.98 -35.64
CA ASP A 3 -1.25 -22.29 -36.03
C ASP A 3 -2.08 -22.87 -34.87
N SER A 4 -1.42 -23.42 -33.85
CA SER A 4 -2.06 -23.82 -32.59
C SER A 4 -2.78 -22.67 -31.90
N PHE A 5 -2.19 -21.47 -31.87
CA PHE A 5 -2.79 -20.30 -31.19
C PHE A 5 -4.07 -19.84 -31.90
N ILE A 6 -4.08 -19.86 -33.24
CA ILE A 6 -5.28 -19.54 -34.03
C ILE A 6 -6.36 -20.62 -33.81
N SER A 7 -5.96 -21.89 -33.76
CA SER A 7 -6.85 -23.01 -33.46
C SER A 7 -7.49 -22.89 -32.06
N GLU A 8 -6.72 -22.48 -31.05
CA GLU A 8 -7.20 -22.20 -29.68
C GLU A 8 -8.27 -21.11 -29.67
N VAL A 9 -8.03 -20.01 -30.40
CA VAL A 9 -8.95 -18.86 -30.51
C VAL A 9 -10.25 -19.21 -31.25
N ILE A 10 -10.21 -20.04 -32.29
CA ILE A 10 -11.42 -20.53 -32.96
C ILE A 10 -12.24 -21.41 -31.99
N ARG A 11 -11.56 -22.28 -31.24
CA ARG A 11 -12.18 -23.23 -30.31
C ARG A 11 -12.83 -22.56 -29.11
N SER A 12 -12.19 -21.54 -28.54
CA SER A 12 -12.72 -20.80 -27.38
C SER A 12 -13.98 -19.98 -27.67
N ASN A 13 -14.18 -19.59 -28.93
CA ASN A 13 -15.32 -18.78 -29.38
C ASN A 13 -16.47 -19.60 -30.01
N GLN A 14 -16.39 -20.94 -29.99
CA GLN A 14 -17.42 -21.87 -30.51
C GLN A 14 -17.86 -21.62 -31.97
N LEU A 15 -17.00 -21.00 -32.79
CA LEU A 15 -17.31 -20.71 -34.19
C LEU A 15 -17.41 -22.00 -35.01
N ARG A 16 -18.63 -22.34 -35.44
CA ARG A 16 -18.83 -23.36 -36.48
C ARG A 16 -18.44 -22.76 -37.83
N MET A 17 -17.32 -23.21 -38.37
CA MET A 17 -16.98 -23.01 -39.78
C MET A 17 -17.45 -24.24 -40.57
N ASP A 18 -18.29 -23.99 -41.58
CA ASP A 18 -18.38 -24.87 -42.75
C ASP A 18 -17.18 -24.57 -43.69
N ASP A 19 -16.82 -25.50 -44.57
CA ASP A 19 -15.47 -25.65 -45.17
C ASP A 19 -14.93 -24.52 -46.10
N ASP A 20 -15.63 -23.39 -46.25
CA ASP A 20 -15.36 -22.37 -47.29
C ASP A 20 -14.29 -21.29 -46.94
N TYR A 21 -13.69 -21.30 -45.73
CA TYR A 21 -12.83 -20.21 -45.26
C TYR A 21 -11.33 -20.56 -45.14
N SER A 22 -10.53 -20.13 -46.12
CA SER A 22 -9.06 -20.24 -46.10
C SER A 22 -8.36 -18.93 -45.71
N PHE A 23 -7.39 -19.00 -44.78
CA PHE A 23 -6.50 -17.90 -44.42
C PHE A 23 -5.07 -18.13 -44.94
N SER A 24 -4.31 -17.07 -45.18
CA SER A 24 -2.86 -17.13 -45.38
C SER A 24 -2.14 -16.07 -44.54
N LEU A 25 -0.84 -16.27 -44.31
CA LEU A 25 0.04 -15.28 -43.67
C LEU A 25 0.91 -14.62 -44.73
N ASP A 26 0.76 -13.31 -44.94
CA ASP A 26 1.63 -12.50 -45.78
C ASP A 26 2.37 -11.48 -44.91
N ASN A 27 3.70 -11.53 -44.94
CA ASN A 27 4.59 -10.67 -44.15
C ASN A 27 4.21 -10.54 -42.64
N GLY A 28 3.69 -11.63 -42.06
CA GLY A 28 3.27 -11.71 -40.66
C GLY A 28 1.85 -11.21 -40.37
N ASN A 29 1.15 -10.66 -41.36
CA ASN A 29 -0.27 -10.29 -41.25
C ASN A 29 -1.16 -11.43 -41.77
N MET A 30 -2.29 -11.64 -41.12
CA MET A 30 -3.28 -12.64 -41.53
C MET A 30 -4.17 -12.05 -42.64
N VAL A 31 -4.21 -12.70 -43.80
CA VAL A 31 -4.97 -12.25 -44.98
C VAL A 31 -6.04 -13.30 -45.32
N LEU A 32 -7.30 -12.86 -45.35
CA LEU A 32 -8.42 -13.64 -45.86
C LEU A 32 -8.41 -13.65 -47.39
N SER A 33 -8.61 -14.80 -48.02
CA SER A 33 -8.43 -14.95 -49.46
C SER A 33 -9.47 -14.22 -50.33
N GLN A 34 -10.65 -13.85 -49.79
CA GLN A 34 -11.73 -13.18 -50.54
C GLN A 34 -12.40 -12.05 -49.73
N PRO A 35 -12.14 -10.76 -50.03
CA PRO A 35 -12.71 -9.63 -49.28
C PRO A 35 -14.23 -9.40 -49.41
N GLN A 36 -14.93 -10.12 -50.29
CA GLN A 36 -16.35 -9.81 -50.61
C GLN A 36 -17.38 -10.40 -49.63
N LEU A 37 -16.99 -11.37 -48.79
CA LEU A 37 -17.89 -12.02 -47.80
C LEU A 37 -18.15 -11.19 -46.53
N TYR A 38 -17.67 -9.95 -46.46
CA TYR A 38 -17.87 -9.05 -45.33
C TYR A 38 -19.33 -8.60 -45.13
N GLY A 39 -20.18 -8.72 -46.15
CA GLY A 39 -21.62 -8.44 -46.05
C GLY A 39 -22.35 -9.59 -45.35
N ASP A 40 -22.34 -10.77 -45.97
CA ASP A 40 -23.07 -11.97 -45.58
C ASP A 40 -22.79 -12.42 -44.14
N LEU A 41 -21.54 -12.29 -43.66
CA LEU A 41 -21.18 -12.60 -42.28
C LEU A 41 -21.86 -11.63 -41.28
N ASN A 42 -21.92 -10.35 -41.64
CA ASN A 42 -22.56 -9.31 -40.83
C ASN A 42 -24.09 -9.47 -40.84
N GLU A 43 -24.68 -9.82 -42.00
CA GLU A 43 -26.10 -10.11 -42.12
C GLU A 43 -26.52 -11.34 -41.30
N ARG A 44 -25.75 -12.44 -41.34
CA ARG A 44 -26.01 -13.64 -40.51
C ARG A 44 -25.88 -13.38 -39.00
N ILE A 45 -24.93 -12.54 -38.58
CA ILE A 45 -24.83 -12.10 -37.17
C ILE A 45 -26.07 -11.28 -36.76
N VAL A 46 -26.57 -10.43 -37.66
CA VAL A 46 -27.81 -9.67 -37.45
C VAL A 46 -29.04 -10.58 -37.42
N GLU A 47 -29.14 -11.59 -38.30
CA GLU A 47 -30.24 -12.57 -38.28
C GLU A 47 -30.27 -13.41 -37.00
N GLN A 48 -29.11 -13.89 -36.51
CA GLN A 48 -29.04 -14.59 -35.22
C GLN A 48 -29.44 -13.69 -34.04
N GLY A 49 -29.02 -12.41 -34.05
CA GLY A 49 -29.46 -11.42 -33.08
C GLY A 49 -30.97 -11.15 -33.12
N GLN A 50 -31.57 -11.13 -34.32
CA GLN A 50 -33.02 -10.97 -34.48
C GLN A 50 -33.80 -12.21 -33.98
N GLY A 51 -33.30 -13.43 -34.23
CA GLY A 51 -33.92 -14.66 -33.73
C GLY A 51 -34.06 -14.67 -32.20
N ALA A 52 -32.97 -14.38 -31.48
CA ALA A 52 -32.99 -14.26 -30.02
C ALA A 52 -33.86 -13.09 -29.52
N THR A 53 -34.05 -12.05 -30.34
CA THR A 53 -34.89 -10.89 -30.02
C THR A 53 -36.40 -11.21 -30.11
N GLU A 54 -36.83 -12.11 -30.98
CA GLU A 54 -38.24 -12.54 -31.04
C GLU A 54 -38.63 -13.48 -29.89
N GLU A 55 -37.73 -14.38 -29.46
CA GLU A 55 -37.96 -15.26 -28.31
C GLU A 55 -38.13 -14.47 -26.99
N LEU A 56 -37.39 -13.36 -26.85
CA LEU A 56 -37.57 -12.40 -25.75
C LEU A 56 -38.87 -11.59 -25.84
N LYS A 57 -39.42 -11.37 -27.05
CA LYS A 57 -40.69 -10.65 -27.24
C LYS A 57 -41.91 -11.49 -26.86
N ASP A 58 -41.90 -12.80 -27.11
CA ASP A 58 -42.98 -13.70 -26.66
C ASP A 58 -43.09 -13.71 -25.12
N LEU A 59 -41.94 -13.76 -24.43
CA LEU A 59 -41.87 -13.62 -22.97
C LEU A 59 -42.36 -12.25 -22.46
N ALA A 60 -42.11 -11.17 -23.21
CA ALA A 60 -42.57 -9.82 -22.88
C ALA A 60 -44.06 -9.55 -23.22
N GLY A 61 -44.67 -10.35 -24.08
CA GLY A 61 -46.01 -10.14 -24.68
C GLY A 61 -47.22 -10.23 -23.74
N LYS A 62 -47.05 -10.06 -22.43
CA LYS A 62 -48.10 -10.20 -21.39
C LYS A 62 -48.52 -8.87 -20.74
N ALA A 63 -48.15 -7.73 -21.33
CA ALA A 63 -48.66 -6.41 -20.96
C ALA A 63 -48.80 -5.48 -22.19
N GLU A 64 -50.04 -5.12 -22.52
CA GLU A 64 -50.40 -4.07 -23.49
C GLU A 64 -50.31 -2.67 -22.79
N PHE A 65 -50.19 -1.50 -23.44
CA PHE A 65 -50.66 -1.06 -24.77
C PHE A 65 -49.63 -0.18 -25.52
N ILE A 66 -49.93 0.13 -26.79
CA ILE A 66 -49.04 0.80 -27.78
C ILE A 66 -49.63 2.14 -28.24
N ASP A 67 -48.78 3.15 -28.53
CA ASP A 67 -48.93 3.97 -29.76
C ASP A 67 -47.60 4.60 -30.25
N LYS A 68 -47.55 5.06 -31.51
CA LYS A 68 -46.35 5.55 -32.23
C LYS A 68 -46.57 6.90 -32.93
N PRO A 69 -45.50 7.70 -33.16
CA PRO A 69 -45.44 8.69 -34.24
C PRO A 69 -44.40 8.35 -35.35
N PRO A 70 -44.56 8.86 -36.59
CA PRO A 70 -43.72 8.52 -37.75
C PRO A 70 -42.60 9.54 -38.07
N ALA A 71 -41.87 9.30 -39.16
CA ALA A 71 -40.65 10.02 -39.58
C ALA A 71 -40.86 11.49 -40.02
N PHE A 72 -39.79 12.30 -39.90
CA PHE A 72 -39.76 13.72 -40.26
C PHE A 72 -39.00 14.01 -41.56
N SER A 73 -39.47 15.01 -42.32
CA SER A 73 -38.79 15.58 -43.49
C SER A 73 -38.07 16.89 -43.15
N ARG A 74 -37.11 17.31 -43.99
CA ARG A 74 -36.26 18.50 -43.76
C ARG A 74 -37.01 19.84 -43.60
N GLN A 75 -38.30 19.89 -43.92
CA GLN A 75 -39.12 21.09 -43.79
C GLN A 75 -39.51 21.40 -42.33
N SER A 76 -39.55 20.38 -41.44
CA SER A 76 -39.83 20.60 -40.01
C SER A 76 -38.69 21.34 -39.30
N VAL A 77 -37.42 21.05 -39.64
CA VAL A 77 -36.25 21.67 -39.00
C VAL A 77 -36.28 23.19 -39.12
N ARG A 78 -36.62 23.72 -40.31
CA ARG A 78 -36.70 25.18 -40.55
C ARG A 78 -37.85 25.83 -39.77
N SER A 79 -39.00 25.15 -39.66
CA SER A 79 -40.11 25.62 -38.83
C SER A 79 -39.76 25.59 -37.33
N ASN A 80 -39.16 24.50 -36.86
CA ASN A 80 -38.82 24.31 -35.46
C ASN A 80 -37.79 25.34 -34.98
N ILE A 81 -36.80 25.70 -35.81
CA ILE A 81 -35.84 26.77 -35.49
C ILE A 81 -36.54 28.13 -35.40
N PHE A 82 -37.43 28.47 -36.33
CA PHE A 82 -38.20 29.73 -36.27
C PHE A 82 -39.13 29.79 -35.05
N THR A 83 -39.84 28.70 -34.74
CA THR A 83 -40.68 28.60 -33.54
C THR A 83 -39.84 28.66 -32.25
N PHE A 84 -38.68 28.01 -32.20
CA PHE A 84 -37.76 28.05 -31.07
C PHE A 84 -37.24 29.48 -30.82
N LEU A 85 -36.81 30.20 -31.86
CA LEU A 85 -36.33 31.57 -31.73
C LEU A 85 -37.44 32.56 -31.32
N ASN A 86 -38.64 32.45 -31.90
CA ASN A 86 -39.78 33.27 -31.47
C ASN A 86 -40.21 32.96 -30.02
N ASN A 87 -40.16 31.70 -29.60
CA ASN A 87 -40.45 31.31 -28.20
C ASN A 87 -39.36 31.78 -27.21
N LEU A 88 -38.18 32.17 -27.71
CA LEU A 88 -37.12 32.86 -26.95
C LEU A 88 -37.19 34.40 -27.09
N GLY A 89 -38.22 34.95 -27.76
CA GLY A 89 -38.41 36.38 -27.97
C GLY A 89 -37.49 37.00 -29.04
N ILE A 90 -36.77 36.19 -29.81
CA ILE A 90 -35.80 36.64 -30.82
C ILE A 90 -36.51 36.72 -32.17
N ASN A 91 -36.73 37.94 -32.68
CA ASN A 91 -37.23 38.14 -34.05
C ASN A 91 -36.13 37.77 -35.07
N PRO A 92 -36.32 36.72 -35.89
CA PRO A 92 -35.26 36.23 -36.79
C PRO A 92 -35.03 37.13 -38.01
N GLU A 93 -35.98 38.00 -38.39
CA GLU A 93 -35.86 38.82 -39.61
C GLU A 93 -34.92 40.02 -39.46
N ASN A 94 -34.61 40.42 -38.21
CA ASN A 94 -33.68 41.51 -37.90
C ASN A 94 -32.38 41.00 -37.22
N SER A 95 -32.07 39.70 -37.34
CA SER A 95 -30.90 39.10 -36.68
C SER A 95 -29.72 38.95 -37.65
N GLU A 96 -28.72 39.82 -37.49
CA GLU A 96 -27.46 39.81 -38.26
C GLU A 96 -26.64 38.49 -38.10
N PHE A 97 -26.89 37.77 -37.00
CA PHE A 97 -26.38 36.42 -36.76
C PHE A 97 -26.97 35.39 -37.75
N VAL A 98 -28.25 35.52 -38.12
CA VAL A 98 -28.95 34.56 -38.99
C VAL A 98 -28.61 34.78 -40.47
N SER A 99 -28.37 36.01 -40.91
CA SER A 99 -27.88 36.27 -42.28
C SER A 99 -26.49 35.67 -42.52
N THR A 100 -25.60 35.77 -41.54
CA THR A 100 -24.24 35.22 -41.62
C THR A 100 -24.24 33.68 -41.66
N LEU A 101 -25.14 33.05 -40.90
CA LEU A 101 -25.25 31.57 -40.82
C LEU A 101 -25.72 30.89 -42.12
N ILE A 102 -26.15 31.66 -43.13
CA ILE A 102 -26.75 31.15 -44.38
C ILE A 102 -25.81 31.33 -45.59
N ALA A 103 -24.68 32.04 -45.44
CA ALA A 103 -23.86 32.53 -46.57
C ALA A 103 -22.41 32.00 -46.64
N GLY A 104 -22.04 30.98 -45.86
CA GLY A 104 -20.67 30.42 -45.83
C GLY A 104 -20.42 29.31 -46.86
N ASP A 105 -19.43 29.51 -47.74
CA ASP A 105 -19.02 28.59 -48.82
C ASP A 105 -17.97 27.56 -48.31
N PRO A 106 -18.08 26.24 -48.60
CA PRO A 106 -17.35 25.21 -47.86
C PRO A 106 -15.94 24.90 -48.42
N SER A 107 -15.06 25.90 -48.53
CA SER A 107 -13.63 25.67 -48.82
C SER A 107 -12.68 26.79 -48.36
N SER A 108 -12.18 26.71 -47.12
CA SER A 108 -10.87 27.29 -46.73
C SER A 108 -10.42 26.80 -45.34
N GLU A 109 -9.11 26.66 -45.14
CA GLU A 109 -8.48 26.34 -43.86
C GLU A 109 -7.88 27.60 -43.22
N PHE A 110 -8.43 28.06 -42.09
CA PHE A 110 -7.83 29.00 -41.13
C PHE A 110 -8.61 28.84 -39.80
N GLY A 111 -8.10 29.17 -38.61
CA GLY A 111 -6.82 29.77 -38.23
C GLY A 111 -7.01 30.51 -36.91
N THR A 112 -6.59 29.93 -35.78
CA THR A 112 -7.01 30.39 -34.44
C THR A 112 -6.32 31.66 -33.96
N ALA A 113 -6.91 32.83 -34.20
CA ALA A 113 -6.56 34.08 -33.54
C ALA A 113 -7.65 35.16 -33.64
N ASP A 114 -8.80 35.01 -32.97
CA ASP A 114 -9.65 36.18 -32.66
C ASP A 114 -10.60 36.00 -31.46
N ILE A 115 -11.03 37.14 -30.89
CA ILE A 115 -12.10 37.33 -29.89
C ILE A 115 -11.92 36.58 -28.55
N ILE A 116 -11.07 37.14 -27.68
CA ILE A 116 -11.39 37.23 -26.24
C ILE A 116 -12.12 38.55 -26.03
N GLY A 117 -13.41 38.55 -25.64
CA GLY A 117 -14.11 39.83 -25.44
C GLY A 117 -15.60 39.83 -25.10
N ALA A 118 -15.99 39.37 -23.90
CA ALA A 118 -17.08 39.92 -23.07
C ALA A 118 -17.33 39.03 -21.84
N MET A 119 -17.50 39.63 -20.64
CA MET A 119 -18.00 38.92 -19.46
C MET A 119 -19.43 39.37 -19.12
N GLY A 120 -20.33 38.42 -18.85
CA GLY A 120 -21.69 38.66 -18.36
C GLY A 120 -22.28 37.41 -17.71
N VAL A 121 -22.70 37.49 -16.44
CA VAL A 121 -23.03 36.37 -15.53
C VAL A 121 -24.03 36.93 -14.48
N PRO A 122 -25.20 36.31 -14.13
CA PRO A 122 -25.39 34.98 -13.50
C PRO A 122 -26.68 34.24 -14.01
N GLU A 123 -27.40 33.25 -13.42
CA GLU A 123 -27.37 32.26 -12.27
C GLU A 123 -28.36 31.10 -12.69
N ILE A 124 -28.38 29.80 -12.31
CA ILE A 124 -28.33 29.02 -11.04
C ILE A 124 -29.53 29.34 -10.10
N VAL A 125 -30.32 28.42 -9.50
CA VAL A 125 -30.27 26.94 -9.24
C VAL A 125 -31.37 26.18 -10.07
N GLU A 126 -32.02 25.01 -9.80
CA GLU A 126 -32.13 23.95 -8.74
C GLU A 126 -32.70 22.63 -9.41
N GLY A 127 -32.75 21.40 -8.87
CA GLY A 127 -32.21 20.79 -7.64
C GLY A 127 -32.82 19.41 -7.23
N THR A 128 -32.48 18.31 -7.92
CA THR A 128 -32.75 16.87 -7.61
C THR A 128 -34.18 16.33 -7.41
N ARG A 129 -34.50 15.22 -8.10
CA ARG A 129 -35.37 14.14 -7.56
C ARG A 129 -34.94 12.76 -8.10
N GLU A 130 -34.65 11.84 -7.18
CA GLU A 130 -34.55 10.36 -7.38
C GLU A 130 -33.96 9.88 -8.73
N PHE A 131 -32.66 9.63 -8.90
CA PHE A 131 -31.78 8.72 -8.12
C PHE A 131 -32.32 7.28 -7.95
N ARG A 132 -33.46 6.92 -8.59
CA ARG A 132 -33.97 5.54 -8.66
C ARG A 132 -34.71 5.31 -9.99
N GLY A 133 -34.25 4.44 -10.88
CA GLY A 133 -32.97 3.72 -10.86
C GLY A 133 -32.89 2.65 -11.96
N GLY A 134 -31.68 2.14 -12.21
CA GLY A 134 -31.42 1.02 -13.12
C GLY A 134 -31.51 1.36 -14.60
N VAL A 135 -30.36 1.56 -15.26
CA VAL A 135 -30.07 1.16 -16.65
C VAL A 135 -28.60 1.46 -16.96
N LYS A 136 -27.81 0.40 -17.12
CA LYS A 136 -27.14 0.15 -18.40
C LYS A 136 -28.18 -0.53 -19.32
N GLU A 137 -28.09 -0.46 -20.65
CA GLU A 137 -26.97 -0.03 -21.48
C GLU A 137 -27.51 0.72 -22.72
N GLY A 138 -26.73 1.66 -23.28
CA GLY A 138 -27.24 2.60 -24.29
C GLY A 138 -26.42 3.90 -24.31
N ASP A 139 -25.11 3.76 -24.37
CA ASP A 139 -24.16 4.77 -23.90
C ASP A 139 -24.18 6.12 -24.63
N LEU A 140 -24.07 7.19 -23.83
CA LEU A 140 -23.48 8.48 -24.20
C LEU A 140 -24.00 9.14 -25.49
N SER A 141 -25.33 9.21 -25.65
CA SER A 141 -25.97 10.08 -26.65
C SER A 141 -25.73 11.58 -26.39
N THR A 142 -24.63 12.06 -26.98
CA THR A 142 -24.31 13.44 -27.41
C THR A 142 -24.25 14.59 -26.40
N MET A 143 -25.01 14.64 -25.29
CA MET A 143 -25.00 15.83 -24.40
C MET A 143 -23.97 15.79 -23.27
N GLY A 144 -23.69 14.63 -22.66
CA GLY A 144 -22.56 14.49 -21.72
C GLY A 144 -21.22 14.78 -22.41
N MET A 145 -21.04 14.21 -23.60
CA MET A 145 -19.95 14.52 -24.53
C MET A 145 -19.94 15.98 -25.01
N GLY A 146 -21.05 16.73 -24.94
CA GLY A 146 -21.10 18.15 -25.26
C GLY A 146 -20.37 19.01 -24.22
N ALA A 147 -20.70 18.82 -22.93
CA ALA A 147 -20.00 19.48 -21.83
C ALA A 147 -18.53 19.00 -21.74
N LEU A 148 -18.29 17.69 -21.88
CA LEU A 148 -16.96 17.12 -21.81
C LEU A 148 -16.06 17.52 -22.99
N ARG A 149 -16.56 17.62 -24.24
CA ARG A 149 -15.75 18.17 -25.35
C ARG A 149 -15.42 19.65 -25.17
N THR A 150 -16.39 20.44 -24.71
CA THR A 150 -16.19 21.87 -24.41
C THR A 150 -15.19 22.09 -23.26
N GLY A 151 -15.08 21.13 -22.34
CA GLY A 151 -14.03 21.13 -21.30
C GLY A 151 -12.68 20.60 -21.78
N PHE A 152 -12.62 19.39 -22.35
CA PHE A 152 -11.36 18.69 -22.65
C PHE A 152 -10.57 19.32 -23.80
N GLY A 153 -11.23 19.87 -24.83
CA GLY A 153 -10.52 20.60 -25.91
C GLY A 153 -9.81 21.87 -25.46
N VAL A 154 -10.00 22.29 -24.20
CA VAL A 154 -9.54 23.55 -23.61
C VAL A 154 -8.54 23.30 -22.45
N LEU A 155 -8.31 22.04 -22.06
CA LEU A 155 -7.64 21.70 -20.80
C LEU A 155 -6.11 21.62 -20.84
N GLU A 156 -5.46 21.50 -22.01
CA GLU A 156 -4.00 21.29 -22.09
C GLU A 156 -3.19 22.53 -22.51
N THR A 157 -3.83 23.59 -23.03
CA THR A 157 -3.10 24.72 -23.66
C THR A 157 -3.27 26.07 -22.96
N ILE A 158 -4.03 26.16 -21.85
CA ILE A 158 -4.27 27.42 -21.14
C ILE A 158 -3.51 27.46 -19.79
N PRO A 159 -2.64 28.47 -19.57
CA PRO A 159 -2.11 28.84 -18.24
C PRO A 159 -3.21 29.39 -17.31
N GLY A 160 -4.19 28.55 -16.99
CA GLY A 160 -5.45 29.00 -16.41
C GLY A 160 -6.43 27.90 -16.00
N VAL A 161 -6.10 26.61 -16.11
CA VAL A 161 -6.98 25.52 -15.63
C VAL A 161 -7.35 25.71 -14.14
N ALA A 162 -6.38 26.03 -13.29
CA ALA A 162 -6.58 26.35 -11.87
C ALA A 162 -7.17 27.75 -11.61
N VAL A 163 -7.47 28.53 -12.65
CA VAL A 163 -8.19 29.81 -12.60
C VAL A 163 -9.64 29.60 -13.07
N ALA A 164 -9.84 28.83 -14.14
CA ALA A 164 -11.15 28.37 -14.60
C ALA A 164 -11.87 27.51 -13.56
N SER A 165 -11.17 26.55 -12.91
CA SER A 165 -11.78 25.74 -11.84
C SER A 165 -12.12 26.56 -10.59
N LYS A 166 -11.38 27.64 -10.30
CA LYS A 166 -11.73 28.62 -9.26
C LYS A 166 -12.92 29.49 -9.65
N ALA A 167 -13.03 29.86 -10.93
CA ALA A 167 -14.10 30.69 -11.49
C ALA A 167 -15.44 29.93 -11.65
N LEU A 168 -15.43 28.60 -11.63
CA LEU A 168 -16.65 27.81 -11.48
C LEU A 168 -17.34 28.15 -10.15
N LYS A 169 -18.64 28.42 -10.20
CA LYS A 169 -19.40 28.89 -9.03
C LYS A 169 -19.69 27.75 -8.05
N GLU A 170 -19.65 28.06 -6.75
CA GLU A 170 -19.83 27.09 -5.65
C GLU A 170 -21.00 26.11 -5.80
N PRO A 171 -22.20 26.46 -6.31
CA PRO A 171 -23.27 25.48 -6.53
C PRO A 171 -22.92 24.41 -7.58
N VAL A 172 -22.16 24.76 -8.63
CA VAL A 172 -21.64 23.80 -9.61
C VAL A 172 -20.60 22.89 -8.95
N LYS A 173 -19.67 23.48 -8.18
CA LYS A 173 -18.66 22.72 -7.43
C LYS A 173 -19.32 21.75 -6.45
N ASN A 174 -20.17 22.24 -5.56
CA ASN A 174 -20.88 21.44 -4.54
C ASN A 174 -21.68 20.28 -5.16
N THR A 175 -22.32 20.49 -6.33
CA THR A 175 -23.04 19.42 -7.05
C THR A 175 -22.10 18.28 -7.46
N ILE A 176 -20.91 18.60 -7.97
CA ILE A 176 -19.89 17.62 -8.36
C ILE A 176 -19.36 16.89 -7.11
N GLY A 177 -19.20 17.58 -5.97
CA GLY A 177 -18.82 16.96 -4.70
C GLY A 177 -19.89 16.07 -4.08
N LEU A 178 -21.17 16.37 -4.30
CA LEU A 178 -22.28 15.51 -3.89
C LEU A 178 -22.35 14.23 -4.74
N LEU A 179 -22.09 14.35 -6.04
CA LEU A 179 -21.92 13.19 -6.93
C LEU A 179 -20.69 12.37 -6.55
N ALA A 180 -19.55 12.99 -6.26
CA ALA A 180 -18.33 12.29 -5.87
C ALA A 180 -18.42 11.66 -4.47
N ASN A 181 -19.09 12.29 -3.51
CA ASN A 181 -19.35 11.65 -2.21
C ASN A 181 -20.34 10.49 -2.32
N LYS A 182 -21.38 10.58 -3.16
CA LYS A 182 -22.21 9.41 -3.49
C LYS A 182 -21.45 8.33 -4.26
N ALA A 183 -20.49 8.69 -5.11
CA ALA A 183 -19.62 7.72 -5.77
C ALA A 183 -18.66 7.03 -4.77
N ARG A 184 -18.16 7.77 -3.77
CA ARG A 184 -17.36 7.22 -2.65
C ARG A 184 -18.20 6.33 -1.73
N GLU A 185 -19.42 6.74 -1.37
CA GLU A 185 -20.38 5.89 -0.66
C GLU A 185 -20.81 4.67 -1.49
N TYR A 186 -20.89 4.78 -2.82
CA TYR A 186 -21.19 3.64 -3.70
C TYR A 186 -20.01 2.66 -3.74
N LYS A 187 -18.77 3.15 -3.89
CA LYS A 187 -17.55 2.33 -3.73
C LYS A 187 -17.46 1.68 -2.33
N ALA A 188 -17.89 2.36 -1.27
CA ALA A 188 -17.75 1.90 0.12
C ALA A 188 -18.94 1.05 0.67
N ASN A 189 -20.15 1.17 0.10
CA ASN A 189 -21.35 0.46 0.56
C ASN A 189 -21.90 -0.57 -0.45
N GLN A 190 -21.21 -0.83 -1.57
CA GLN A 190 -21.49 -2.01 -2.40
C GLN A 190 -21.19 -3.28 -1.57
N PRO A 191 -22.19 -4.13 -1.25
CA PRO A 191 -21.94 -5.32 -0.44
C PRO A 191 -21.33 -6.43 -1.31
N PRO A 192 -20.31 -7.16 -0.83
CA PRO A 192 -19.84 -8.38 -1.50
C PRO A 192 -20.96 -9.41 -1.57
N GLY A 193 -21.66 -9.47 -2.71
CA GLY A 193 -22.78 -10.40 -2.91
C GLY A 193 -23.83 -9.96 -3.93
N THR A 194 -24.16 -8.67 -4.06
CA THR A 194 -25.17 -8.23 -5.05
C THR A 194 -24.60 -8.10 -6.47
N LYS A 195 -24.11 -9.22 -7.02
CA LYS A 195 -24.29 -9.46 -8.45
C LYS A 195 -25.78 -9.70 -8.70
N LEU A 196 -26.50 -8.64 -9.04
CA LEU A 196 -27.61 -8.72 -10.00
C LEU A 196 -27.58 -7.51 -10.95
N LEU A 197 -26.52 -7.52 -11.77
CA LEU A 197 -26.37 -6.87 -13.08
C LEU A 197 -26.48 -5.34 -13.15
N SER A 198 -25.32 -4.71 -13.39
CA SER A 198 -25.08 -3.27 -13.59
C SER A 198 -25.38 -2.37 -12.37
N THR A 199 -24.50 -1.45 -11.96
CA THR A 199 -23.28 -0.92 -12.61
C THR A 199 -22.05 -1.09 -11.72
N ASP A 200 -20.98 -1.62 -12.29
CA ASP A 200 -19.69 -1.88 -11.64
C ASP A 200 -19.06 -0.61 -11.03
N PRO A 201 -18.46 -0.63 -9.83
CA PRO A 201 -17.80 0.53 -9.22
C PRO A 201 -16.52 1.02 -9.95
N THR A 202 -16.18 0.44 -11.11
CA THR A 202 -15.04 0.82 -11.97
C THR A 202 -15.44 1.66 -13.20
N ASP A 203 -16.66 2.19 -13.24
CA ASP A 203 -17.16 3.07 -14.30
C ASP A 203 -16.24 4.31 -14.51
N PRO A 204 -15.70 4.54 -15.73
CA PRO A 204 -14.90 5.74 -16.04
C PRO A 204 -15.64 7.06 -15.74
N THR A 205 -16.97 7.06 -15.78
CA THR A 205 -17.83 8.20 -15.43
C THR A 205 -17.78 8.50 -13.93
N VAL A 206 -17.70 7.47 -13.08
CA VAL A 206 -17.57 7.59 -11.62
C VAL A 206 -16.24 8.22 -11.24
N ASP A 207 -15.13 7.74 -11.81
CA ASP A 207 -13.81 8.30 -11.49
C ASP A 207 -13.55 9.64 -12.19
N ALA A 208 -14.18 9.92 -13.34
CA ALA A 208 -14.24 11.28 -13.91
C ALA A 208 -14.98 12.26 -12.98
N ILE A 209 -16.09 11.85 -12.35
CA ILE A 209 -16.83 12.64 -11.35
C ILE A 209 -15.97 12.90 -10.10
N ILE A 210 -15.28 11.89 -9.57
CA ILE A 210 -14.39 12.02 -8.40
C ILE A 210 -13.18 12.92 -8.71
N LYS A 211 -12.58 12.80 -9.89
CA LYS A 211 -11.42 13.60 -10.31
C LYS A 211 -11.81 15.03 -10.65
N LEU A 212 -13.01 15.25 -11.20
CA LEU A 212 -13.57 16.58 -11.39
C LEU A 212 -13.82 17.25 -10.02
N ASP A 213 -14.43 16.54 -9.06
CA ASP A 213 -14.63 17.03 -7.69
C ASP A 213 -13.33 17.56 -7.08
N GLU A 214 -12.25 16.77 -7.13
CA GLU A 214 -10.93 17.14 -6.60
C GLU A 214 -10.31 18.39 -7.26
N MET A 215 -10.76 18.77 -8.46
CA MET A 215 -10.35 19.98 -9.18
C MET A 215 -11.28 21.19 -8.93
N VAL A 216 -12.55 20.98 -8.56
CA VAL A 216 -13.53 22.06 -8.32
C VAL A 216 -13.83 22.33 -6.85
N ASN A 217 -14.09 21.29 -6.04
CA ASN A 217 -13.93 21.34 -4.60
C ASN A 217 -12.53 20.79 -4.30
N PRO A 218 -11.45 21.60 -4.31
CA PRO A 218 -10.22 21.18 -3.66
C PRO A 218 -10.62 20.79 -2.23
N LYS A 219 -10.56 19.49 -1.92
CA LYS A 219 -11.15 18.87 -0.72
C LYS A 219 -10.98 19.78 0.48
N GLN A 220 -12.01 19.93 1.32
CA GLN A 220 -11.90 20.64 2.60
C GLN A 220 -10.64 20.12 3.28
N THR A 221 -9.58 20.93 3.27
CA THR A 221 -8.27 20.32 3.21
C THR A 221 -7.95 19.81 4.60
N MET A 222 -7.61 18.52 4.70
CA MET A 222 -6.58 18.16 5.66
C MET A 222 -5.38 19.02 5.27
N GLN A 223 -5.19 20.13 5.98
CA GLN A 223 -4.02 20.99 5.83
C GLN A 223 -2.84 20.14 6.28
N LYS A 224 -2.28 19.38 5.32
CA LYS A 224 -1.22 18.38 5.49
C LYS A 224 -0.30 18.76 6.65
N GLY A 225 -0.06 17.85 7.58
CA GLY A 225 0.52 18.21 8.88
C GLY A 225 -0.55 18.47 9.95
N ILE A 226 -0.11 18.89 11.13
CA ILE A 226 -1.01 19.03 12.29
C ILE A 226 -1.81 20.35 12.22
N PRO A 227 -3.14 20.33 12.40
CA PRO A 227 -3.90 21.55 12.64
C PRO A 227 -3.57 22.12 14.03
N PHE A 228 -3.20 23.40 14.08
CA PHE A 228 -2.94 24.11 15.33
C PHE A 228 -3.89 25.31 15.48
N GLN A 229 -4.26 25.62 16.72
CA GLN A 229 -5.04 26.81 17.05
C GLN A 229 -4.32 28.08 16.57
N LYS A 230 -5.03 28.97 15.87
CA LYS A 230 -4.41 30.11 15.16
C LYS A 230 -3.61 31.06 16.07
N GLU A 231 -4.06 31.29 17.31
CA GLU A 231 -3.31 32.11 18.26
C GLU A 231 -1.91 31.52 18.56
N LYS A 232 -1.80 30.19 18.67
CA LYS A 232 -0.53 29.48 18.86
C LYS A 232 0.39 29.67 17.65
N THR A 233 -0.12 29.51 16.43
CA THR A 233 0.69 29.67 15.21
C THR A 233 1.15 31.10 14.99
N ASP A 234 0.24 32.06 15.16
CA ASP A 234 0.52 33.48 14.95
C ASP A 234 1.53 34.00 16.00
N ASN A 235 1.41 33.55 17.24
CA ASN A 235 2.37 33.87 18.30
C ASN A 235 3.75 33.21 18.07
N ASN A 236 3.80 31.95 17.61
CA ASN A 236 5.04 31.29 17.24
C ASN A 236 5.77 32.06 16.11
N LEU A 237 5.04 32.40 15.04
CA LEU A 237 5.57 33.13 13.90
C LEU A 237 6.04 34.54 14.30
N ARG A 238 5.25 35.25 15.10
CA ARG A 238 5.61 36.58 15.65
C ARG A 238 6.90 36.51 16.46
N LEU A 239 7.05 35.50 17.33
CA LEU A 239 8.26 35.29 18.13
C LEU A 239 9.46 34.81 17.30
N HIS A 240 9.23 34.14 16.17
CA HIS A 240 10.28 33.75 15.22
C HIS A 240 10.78 34.99 14.45
N LYS A 241 9.88 35.74 13.80
CA LYS A 241 10.19 36.99 13.05
C LYS A 241 10.93 37.99 13.93
N MET A 242 10.40 38.31 15.12
CA MET A 242 11.02 39.25 16.08
C MET A 242 12.48 38.88 16.47
N ARG A 243 12.88 37.61 16.37
CA ARG A 243 14.27 37.18 16.62
C ARG A 243 15.15 37.30 15.37
N LEU A 244 14.61 37.04 14.19
CA LEU A 244 15.29 37.31 12.91
C LEU A 244 15.51 38.82 12.73
N ASP A 245 14.50 39.63 13.04
CA ASP A 245 14.58 41.10 12.97
C ASP A 245 15.72 41.62 13.86
N LYS A 246 15.85 41.09 15.09
CA LYS A 246 16.95 41.41 16.02
C LYS A 246 18.31 40.91 15.57
N LEU A 247 18.38 39.76 14.90
CA LEU A 247 19.62 39.27 14.30
C LEU A 247 20.08 40.22 13.17
N ALA A 248 19.15 40.66 12.31
CA ALA A 248 19.44 41.54 11.19
C ALA A 248 19.72 43.01 11.59
N THR A 249 19.10 43.51 12.66
CA THR A 249 19.18 44.94 13.05
C THR A 249 20.10 45.22 14.25
N GLU A 250 20.19 44.31 15.22
CA GLU A 250 21.01 44.45 16.43
C GLU A 250 22.28 43.59 16.38
N GLY A 251 22.40 42.69 15.40
CA GLY A 251 23.45 41.66 15.37
C GLY A 251 23.29 40.58 16.45
N THR A 252 22.16 40.55 17.17
CA THR A 252 21.93 39.66 18.32
C THR A 252 21.74 38.22 17.83
N PRO A 253 22.61 37.26 18.21
CA PRO A 253 22.50 35.87 17.77
C PRO A 253 21.16 35.23 18.15
N TYR A 254 20.55 34.45 17.24
CA TYR A 254 19.29 33.76 17.51
C TYR A 254 19.45 32.84 18.74
N PRO A 255 18.65 32.98 19.82
CA PRO A 255 18.92 32.30 21.08
C PRO A 255 18.91 30.76 20.98
N GLY A 256 19.77 30.09 21.76
CA GLY A 256 19.79 28.62 21.87
C GLY A 256 20.75 27.90 20.91
N GLY A 257 21.65 28.62 20.23
CA GLY A 257 22.77 28.00 19.50
C GLY A 257 23.83 27.35 20.40
N PRO A 258 24.86 26.74 19.80
CA PRO A 258 25.90 26.02 20.54
C PRO A 258 26.67 26.90 21.53
N LYS A 259 26.86 26.41 22.76
CA LYS A 259 27.68 27.03 23.82
C LYS A 259 29.18 26.91 23.54
N ASN A 260 29.56 25.91 22.74
CA ASN A 260 30.94 25.61 22.39
C ASN A 260 31.39 26.43 21.17
N GLU A 261 32.59 27.00 21.22
CA GLU A 261 33.28 27.46 20.01
C GLU A 261 33.66 26.27 19.11
N ARG A 262 33.90 26.53 17.81
CA ARG A 262 34.24 25.49 16.82
C ARG A 262 35.44 24.66 17.30
N THR A 263 35.19 23.42 17.69
CA THR A 263 36.18 22.54 18.31
C THR A 263 36.30 21.26 17.49
N VAL A 264 37.43 21.08 16.81
CA VAL A 264 37.73 19.89 16.00
C VAL A 264 38.30 18.79 16.91
N ILE A 265 37.57 17.69 17.07
CA ILE A 265 38.01 16.51 17.81
C ILE A 265 38.59 15.52 16.79
N LYS A 266 39.92 15.36 16.80
CA LYS A 266 40.64 14.58 15.78
C LYS A 266 40.26 13.10 15.79
N ALA A 267 40.11 12.53 14.58
CA ALA A 267 39.85 11.11 14.35
C ALA A 267 40.96 10.23 14.98
N PRO A 268 40.60 9.07 15.58
CA PRO A 268 41.58 8.15 16.17
C PRO A 268 42.22 7.19 15.14
N ASN A 269 41.66 7.09 13.93
CA ASN A 269 42.18 6.32 12.80
C ASN A 269 41.60 6.87 11.47
N GLU A 270 42.09 6.39 10.33
CA GLU A 270 41.73 6.86 8.98
C GLU A 270 40.32 6.49 8.50
N ASN A 271 39.66 5.53 9.15
CA ASN A 271 38.31 5.07 8.80
C ASN A 271 37.20 5.94 9.42
N LEU A 272 37.57 6.91 10.26
CA LEU A 272 36.64 7.79 10.97
C LEU A 272 36.86 9.26 10.57
N PRO A 273 35.80 10.09 10.51
CA PRO A 273 35.94 11.52 10.24
C PRO A 273 36.51 12.27 11.47
N ASP A 274 37.13 13.43 11.24
CA ASP A 274 37.28 14.42 12.29
C ASP A 274 35.88 14.86 12.76
N PHE A 275 35.66 14.93 14.08
CA PHE A 275 34.34 15.29 14.62
C PHE A 275 34.35 16.71 15.18
N VAL A 276 33.67 17.64 14.51
CA VAL A 276 33.60 19.04 14.94
C VAL A 276 32.35 19.28 15.78
N VAL A 277 32.51 19.96 16.91
CA VAL A 277 31.43 20.39 17.82
C VAL A 277 31.41 21.90 17.99
N GLY A 278 30.29 22.44 18.48
CA GLY A 278 30.09 23.87 18.69
C GLY A 278 29.60 24.57 17.44
N LYS A 279 30.13 25.77 17.18
CA LYS A 279 29.85 26.57 15.97
C LYS A 279 30.51 25.96 14.72
N ILE A 280 30.02 24.80 14.27
CA ILE A 280 30.48 24.14 13.04
C ILE A 280 30.20 25.02 11.80
N THR A 281 31.00 24.86 10.74
CA THR A 281 30.72 25.42 9.41
C THR A 281 29.89 24.45 8.56
N PHE A 282 29.51 24.87 7.35
CA PHE A 282 28.93 23.96 6.37
C PHE A 282 29.97 22.98 5.81
N ASP A 283 31.23 23.42 5.60
CA ASP A 283 32.34 22.53 5.21
C ASP A 283 32.59 21.41 6.23
N ASP A 284 32.46 21.70 7.54
CA ASP A 284 32.58 20.71 8.62
C ASP A 284 31.50 19.61 8.53
N TRP A 285 30.31 19.98 8.03
CA TRP A 285 29.21 19.04 7.80
C TRP A 285 29.48 18.22 6.54
N ILE A 286 29.80 18.88 5.41
CA ILE A 286 30.08 18.24 4.12
C ILE A 286 31.21 17.21 4.27
N ALA A 287 32.36 17.62 4.81
CA ALA A 287 33.53 16.76 4.96
C ALA A 287 33.33 15.60 5.95
N ARG A 288 32.35 15.70 6.86
CA ARG A 288 31.93 14.57 7.72
C ARG A 288 30.99 13.63 6.98
N THR A 289 30.01 14.17 6.26
CA THR A 289 29.01 13.40 5.50
C THR A 289 29.68 12.58 4.39
N GLU A 290 30.51 13.20 3.55
CA GLU A 290 31.25 12.53 2.46
C GLU A 290 32.31 11.54 2.95
N LYS A 291 32.65 11.57 4.24
CA LYS A 291 33.55 10.60 4.89
C LYS A 291 32.79 9.44 5.55
N LEU A 292 31.46 9.50 5.63
CA LEU A 292 30.59 8.49 6.24
C LEU A 292 29.65 7.81 5.22
N LEU A 293 29.29 8.51 4.14
CA LEU A 293 28.40 8.04 3.08
C LEU A 293 29.08 8.20 1.70
N THR A 294 28.83 7.27 0.77
CA THR A 294 29.18 7.47 -0.65
C THR A 294 28.17 8.40 -1.35
N PRO A 295 28.47 8.93 -2.55
CA PRO A 295 27.50 9.71 -3.34
C PRO A 295 26.17 8.97 -3.58
N GLU A 296 26.23 7.66 -3.82
CA GLU A 296 25.07 6.80 -4.04
C GLU A 296 24.22 6.69 -2.76
N GLU A 297 24.87 6.53 -1.60
CA GLU A 297 24.20 6.52 -0.30
C GLU A 297 23.58 7.88 0.04
N ILE A 298 24.28 8.99 -0.22
CA ILE A 298 23.73 10.35 -0.06
C ILE A 298 22.47 10.54 -0.92
N MET A 299 22.48 10.04 -2.16
CA MET A 299 21.36 10.16 -3.09
C MET A 299 20.21 9.18 -2.82
N ALA A 300 20.42 8.14 -2.02
CA ALA A 300 19.36 7.28 -1.49
C ALA A 300 18.76 7.83 -0.19
N GLU A 301 19.60 8.19 0.80
CA GLU A 301 19.15 8.60 2.14
C GLU A 301 18.37 9.94 2.12
N LYS A 302 18.53 10.78 1.08
CA LYS A 302 17.73 12.00 0.88
C LYS A 302 16.23 11.74 0.74
N ASP A 303 15.84 10.59 0.17
CA ASP A 303 14.44 10.32 -0.19
C ASP A 303 13.61 9.76 0.97
N TRP A 304 14.22 9.53 2.14
CA TRP A 304 13.61 8.93 3.33
C TRP A 304 12.21 9.49 3.65
N TYR A 305 12.02 10.81 3.53
CA TYR A 305 10.73 11.49 3.78
C TYR A 305 9.68 11.26 2.69
N ASP A 306 10.08 11.35 1.41
CA ASP A 306 9.16 11.12 0.30
C ASP A 306 8.79 9.64 0.19
N ASP A 307 9.69 8.73 0.60
CA ASP A 307 9.45 7.29 0.68
C ASP A 307 8.49 6.89 1.80
N VAL A 308 8.32 7.70 2.87
CA VAL A 308 7.40 7.38 3.98
C VAL A 308 6.03 6.96 3.46
N PHE A 309 5.36 7.86 2.74
CA PHE A 309 4.03 7.55 2.27
C PHE A 309 4.02 6.58 1.09
N LYS A 310 5.09 6.47 0.28
CA LYS A 310 5.18 5.43 -0.76
C LYS A 310 5.10 4.03 -0.14
N GLU A 311 5.82 3.79 0.96
CA GLU A 311 5.78 2.49 1.64
C GLU A 311 4.45 2.21 2.35
N PHE A 312 3.72 3.22 2.85
CA PHE A 312 2.34 3.06 3.33
C PHE A 312 1.34 2.85 2.19
N ASP A 313 1.50 3.54 1.06
CA ASP A 313 0.62 3.43 -0.11
C ASP A 313 0.78 2.07 -0.81
N LYS A 314 2.00 1.48 -0.83
CA LYS A 314 2.26 0.10 -1.33
C LYS A 314 1.42 -0.99 -0.63
N VAL A 315 1.03 -0.76 0.62
CA VAL A 315 0.35 -1.75 1.47
C VAL A 315 -1.04 -1.30 1.89
N ALA A 316 -1.59 -0.29 1.21
CA ALA A 316 -2.87 0.35 1.54
C ALA A 316 -4.11 -0.53 1.34
N GLY A 317 -4.04 -1.49 0.40
CA GLY A 317 -5.23 -2.17 -0.12
C GLY A 317 -6.30 -1.16 -0.54
N ASP A 318 -7.56 -1.43 -0.17
CA ASP A 318 -8.70 -0.55 -0.44
C ASP A 318 -8.82 0.67 0.51
N GLU A 319 -7.89 0.84 1.47
CA GLU A 319 -7.96 1.91 2.49
C GLU A 319 -6.78 2.93 2.48
N PRO A 320 -6.42 3.56 1.34
CA PRO A 320 -5.27 4.46 1.25
C PRO A 320 -5.36 5.71 2.15
N ASN A 321 -6.57 6.23 2.41
CA ASN A 321 -6.76 7.31 3.38
C ASN A 321 -6.43 6.86 4.81
N MET A 322 -6.71 5.59 5.14
CA MET A 322 -6.50 5.01 6.46
C MET A 322 -5.01 4.74 6.70
N LEU A 323 -4.28 4.20 5.73
CA LEU A 323 -2.84 3.98 5.87
C LEU A 323 -2.01 5.25 5.75
N ARG A 324 -2.47 6.27 5.01
CA ARG A 324 -1.88 7.62 5.10
C ARG A 324 -2.02 8.19 6.52
N LYS A 325 -3.18 8.00 7.17
CA LYS A 325 -3.37 8.38 8.58
C LYS A 325 -2.49 7.55 9.54
N LEU A 326 -2.28 6.26 9.26
CA LEU A 326 -1.32 5.42 9.99
C LEU A 326 0.12 5.96 9.85
N GLY A 327 0.51 6.42 8.67
CA GLY A 327 1.80 7.07 8.40
C GLY A 327 1.98 8.40 9.13
N GLU A 328 0.95 9.25 9.21
CA GLU A 328 0.95 10.45 10.05
C GLU A 328 1.15 10.12 11.54
N ALA A 329 0.40 9.14 12.04
CA ALA A 329 0.48 8.69 13.42
C ALA A 329 1.87 8.10 13.73
N TRP A 330 2.47 7.35 12.79
CA TRP A 330 3.83 6.83 12.86
C TRP A 330 4.89 7.94 12.94
N LEU A 331 4.82 8.94 12.06
CA LEU A 331 5.69 10.12 12.10
C LEU A 331 5.57 10.87 13.44
N SER A 332 4.36 10.95 14.00
CA SER A 332 4.13 11.56 15.31
C SER A 332 4.75 10.80 16.50
N ALA A 333 4.93 9.48 16.33
CA ALA A 333 5.38 8.56 17.38
C ALA A 333 6.90 8.41 17.48
N GLN A 334 7.70 9.01 16.58
CA GLN A 334 9.17 8.93 16.57
C GLN A 334 9.83 9.83 17.66
N GLN A 335 9.34 9.73 18.90
CA GLN A 335 9.83 10.46 20.08
C GLN A 335 10.70 9.53 20.92
N ASN A 336 12.03 9.67 20.79
CA ASN A 336 13.03 8.85 21.50
C ASN A 336 12.89 7.34 21.25
N GLU A 337 12.31 6.97 20.11
CA GLU A 337 11.94 5.60 19.73
C GLU A 337 12.46 5.30 18.31
N THR A 338 12.73 4.03 17.99
CA THR A 338 13.22 3.63 16.65
C THR A 338 12.08 3.60 15.63
N PRO A 339 12.35 3.77 14.32
CA PRO A 339 11.31 3.72 13.27
C PRO A 339 10.48 2.43 13.31
N SER A 340 11.12 1.27 13.51
CA SER A 340 10.42 -0.02 13.64
C SER A 340 9.54 -0.09 14.90
N SER A 341 10.05 0.30 16.06
CA SER A 341 9.29 0.22 17.32
C SER A 341 8.19 1.28 17.44
N ALA A 342 8.38 2.46 16.84
CA ALA A 342 7.33 3.47 16.70
C ALA A 342 6.15 2.92 15.88
N LEU A 343 6.42 2.13 14.82
CA LEU A 343 5.36 1.47 14.06
C LEU A 343 4.65 0.41 14.90
N THR A 344 5.38 -0.41 15.68
CA THR A 344 4.75 -1.38 16.59
C THR A 344 3.83 -0.72 17.63
N ASN A 345 4.24 0.44 18.16
CA ASN A 345 3.47 1.20 19.13
C ASN A 345 2.17 1.77 18.51
N VAL A 346 2.25 2.28 17.27
CA VAL A 346 1.11 2.87 16.56
C VAL A 346 0.18 1.80 15.97
N LEU A 347 0.70 0.68 15.45
CA LEU A 347 -0.11 -0.47 15.05
C LEU A 347 -0.94 -0.99 16.23
N SER A 348 -0.34 -1.09 17.42
CA SER A 348 -1.07 -1.49 18.62
C SER A 348 -2.26 -0.57 18.93
N ILE A 349 -2.20 0.74 18.61
CA ILE A 349 -3.31 1.70 18.75
C ILE A 349 -4.32 1.54 17.60
N PHE A 350 -3.82 1.39 16.37
CA PHE A 350 -4.62 1.26 15.16
C PHE A 350 -5.52 0.00 15.18
N GLU A 351 -4.96 -1.13 15.63
CA GLU A 351 -5.68 -2.38 15.84
C GLU A 351 -6.83 -2.22 16.85
N GLN A 352 -6.63 -1.44 17.93
CA GLN A 352 -7.69 -1.10 18.90
C GLN A 352 -8.79 -0.23 18.26
N PHE A 353 -8.41 0.75 17.43
CA PHE A 353 -9.35 1.55 16.65
C PHE A 353 -10.19 0.69 15.70
N LYS A 354 -9.56 -0.23 14.96
CA LYS A 354 -10.25 -1.16 14.06
C LYS A 354 -11.19 -2.13 14.79
N ARG A 355 -10.84 -2.58 16.01
CA ARG A 355 -11.75 -3.35 16.89
C ARG A 355 -12.80 -2.50 17.61
N GLY A 356 -12.92 -1.20 17.32
CA GLY A 356 -13.96 -0.33 17.88
C GLY A 356 -13.75 0.09 19.34
N VAL A 357 -12.53 0.02 19.87
CA VAL A 357 -12.22 0.48 21.23
C VAL A 357 -12.46 2.00 21.34
N PRO A 358 -13.19 2.51 22.35
CA PRO A 358 -13.36 3.95 22.56
C PRO A 358 -12.02 4.65 22.80
N PHE A 359 -11.88 5.89 22.28
CA PHE A 359 -10.64 6.69 22.37
C PHE A 359 -10.10 6.81 23.80
N GLU A 360 -11.01 6.87 24.78
CA GLU A 360 -10.75 7.00 26.22
C GLU A 360 -10.26 5.69 26.87
N GLU A 361 -10.45 4.55 26.22
CA GLU A 361 -10.05 3.21 26.71
C GLU A 361 -8.78 2.66 26.04
N VAL A 362 -8.31 3.30 24.94
CA VAL A 362 -7.13 2.92 24.14
C VAL A 362 -5.84 2.92 24.95
N LYS A 363 -5.01 1.89 24.74
CA LYS A 363 -3.70 1.72 25.38
C LYS A 363 -2.59 1.57 24.35
N GLY A 364 -1.82 2.63 24.13
CA GLY A 364 -0.59 2.55 23.33
C GLY A 364 0.57 1.89 24.08
N LYS A 365 1.55 1.36 23.34
CA LYS A 365 2.83 0.84 23.86
C LYS A 365 3.88 1.94 23.80
N GLY A 366 4.88 1.95 24.70
CA GLY A 366 5.89 3.03 24.74
C GLY A 366 5.44 4.32 25.44
N LEU A 367 5.84 5.50 24.94
CA LEU A 367 5.67 6.78 25.65
C LEU A 367 4.23 7.34 25.62
N PRO A 368 3.63 7.71 26.78
CA PRO A 368 2.24 8.20 26.84
C PRO A 368 1.92 9.42 25.96
N GLU A 369 2.80 10.42 25.90
CA GLU A 369 2.56 11.62 25.07
C GLU A 369 2.63 11.32 23.57
N ALA A 370 3.53 10.44 23.13
CA ALA A 370 3.59 9.99 21.75
C ALA A 370 2.32 9.20 21.36
N ASN A 371 1.89 8.30 22.24
CA ASN A 371 0.66 7.54 22.08
C ASN A 371 -0.58 8.43 22.06
N LYS A 372 -0.64 9.47 22.90
CA LYS A 372 -1.75 10.44 22.89
C LYS A 372 -1.87 11.14 21.54
N ILE A 373 -0.75 11.56 20.93
CA ILE A 373 -0.77 12.20 19.61
C ILE A 373 -1.17 11.20 18.52
N ALA A 374 -0.60 9.99 18.53
CA ALA A 374 -0.93 8.94 17.56
C ALA A 374 -2.41 8.51 17.64
N SER A 375 -2.97 8.33 18.84
CA SER A 375 -4.40 8.11 19.04
C SER A 375 -5.23 9.30 18.58
N SER A 376 -4.84 10.54 18.90
CA SER A 376 -5.57 11.74 18.44
C SER A 376 -5.61 11.83 16.92
N ILE A 377 -4.52 11.49 16.23
CA ILE A 377 -4.49 11.38 14.76
C ILE A 377 -5.47 10.30 14.31
N ILE A 378 -5.28 9.04 14.74
CA ILE A 378 -6.08 7.88 14.30
C ILE A 378 -7.59 8.11 14.47
N TYR A 379 -8.02 8.69 15.61
CA TYR A 379 -9.42 8.91 15.99
C TYR A 379 -10.00 10.29 15.58
N ASP A 380 -9.30 11.09 14.78
CA ASP A 380 -9.70 12.44 14.35
C ASP A 380 -10.04 13.39 15.53
N LYS A 381 -9.19 13.41 16.56
CA LYS A 381 -9.34 14.25 17.77
C LYS A 381 -8.33 15.40 17.77
N GLU A 382 -8.73 16.54 18.33
CA GLU A 382 -7.83 17.70 18.49
C GLU A 382 -6.57 17.34 19.29
N ILE A 383 -5.40 17.68 18.74
CA ILE A 383 -4.09 17.44 19.37
C ILE A 383 -3.82 18.57 20.38
N THR A 384 -4.50 18.49 21.52
CA THR A 384 -4.48 19.48 22.61
C THR A 384 -3.13 19.61 23.35
N GLY A 385 -2.17 18.71 23.09
CA GLY A 385 -0.86 18.68 23.76
C GLY A 385 0.13 17.77 23.04
N GLY A 386 1.34 17.64 23.57
CA GLY A 386 2.41 16.77 23.05
C GLY A 386 3.06 17.25 21.74
N ALA A 387 2.28 17.67 20.74
CA ALA A 387 2.78 18.13 19.44
C ALA A 387 3.52 19.48 19.51
N GLY A 388 4.83 19.40 19.71
CA GLY A 388 5.79 20.49 19.58
C GLY A 388 6.41 20.59 18.17
N GLN A 389 7.41 21.47 18.04
CA GLN A 389 8.07 21.80 16.77
C GLN A 389 8.57 20.55 16.02
N LYS A 390 9.29 19.66 16.73
CA LYS A 390 9.78 18.39 16.18
C LYS A 390 8.70 17.57 15.45
N ILE A 391 7.50 17.51 16.01
CA ILE A 391 6.42 16.65 15.50
C ILE A 391 5.62 17.32 14.39
N SER A 392 5.42 18.64 14.44
CA SER A 392 4.94 19.38 13.26
C SER A 392 5.88 19.16 12.09
N ASP A 393 7.17 19.44 12.29
CA ASP A 393 8.15 19.42 11.22
C ASP A 393 8.36 17.99 10.67
N PHE A 394 8.25 16.93 11.49
CA PHE A 394 8.29 15.54 11.00
C PHE A 394 7.15 15.22 10.01
N ILE A 395 5.92 15.61 10.34
CA ILE A 395 4.75 15.34 9.51
C ILE A 395 4.70 16.32 8.31
N ASP A 396 5.12 17.57 8.51
CA ASP A 396 5.27 18.57 7.46
C ASP A 396 6.32 18.16 6.41
N SER A 397 7.44 17.55 6.85
CA SER A 397 8.48 16.97 5.98
C SER A 397 8.02 15.72 5.26
N GLY A 398 7.32 14.79 5.92
CA GLY A 398 6.74 13.62 5.25
C GLY A 398 5.68 13.99 4.20
N TYR A 399 5.03 15.14 4.36
CA TYR A 399 4.17 15.73 3.33
C TYR A 399 4.90 16.66 2.33
N SER A 400 6.23 16.78 2.44
CA SER A 400 7.11 17.61 1.63
C SER A 400 6.61 19.05 1.44
N LYS A 401 6.16 19.67 2.53
CA LYS A 401 5.57 21.01 2.52
C LYS A 401 6.63 22.12 2.38
N PRO A 402 6.31 23.21 1.66
CA PRO A 402 7.16 24.41 1.60
C PRO A 402 7.09 25.29 2.85
N VAL A 403 6.17 25.00 3.79
CA VAL A 403 5.86 25.82 4.97
C VAL A 403 5.42 24.94 6.15
N ARG A 404 5.70 25.39 7.38
CA ARG A 404 5.45 24.63 8.63
C ARG A 404 4.06 24.88 9.20
N SER A 405 3.35 23.82 9.60
CA SER A 405 2.04 23.91 10.25
C SER A 405 2.10 24.65 11.59
N ILE A 406 3.14 24.43 12.41
CA ILE A 406 3.30 25.10 13.71
C ILE A 406 3.56 26.62 13.61
N MET A 407 3.86 27.11 12.40
CA MET A 407 3.98 28.53 12.06
C MET A 407 2.77 29.05 11.25
N GLY A 408 1.70 28.26 11.12
CA GLY A 408 0.45 28.68 10.48
C GLY A 408 0.44 28.52 8.95
N ASN A 409 1.37 27.74 8.39
CA ASN A 409 1.61 27.63 6.94
C ASN A 409 2.06 28.96 6.29
N GLU A 410 2.58 29.88 7.07
CA GLU A 410 3.10 31.18 6.63
C GLU A 410 4.54 31.06 6.09
N PRO A 411 4.87 31.67 4.92
CA PRO A 411 6.23 31.61 4.34
C PRO A 411 7.34 32.06 5.30
N GLY A 412 7.05 33.04 6.16
CA GLY A 412 7.99 33.55 7.17
C GLY A 412 8.28 32.58 8.34
N GLY A 413 7.71 31.37 8.34
CA GLY A 413 8.10 30.27 9.23
C GLY A 413 9.18 29.34 8.65
N GLY A 414 9.45 29.46 7.34
CA GLY A 414 10.35 28.61 6.56
C GLY A 414 9.82 27.19 6.30
N MET A 415 10.57 26.44 5.48
CA MET A 415 10.39 25.00 5.28
C MET A 415 10.68 24.21 6.57
N PRO A 416 10.07 23.03 6.77
CA PRO A 416 10.36 22.16 7.90
C PRO A 416 11.82 21.65 7.85
N PHE A 417 12.47 21.59 9.01
CA PHE A 417 13.78 20.96 9.18
C PHE A 417 13.81 20.32 10.58
N VAL A 418 13.86 18.99 10.62
CA VAL A 418 13.54 18.22 11.84
C VAL A 418 14.72 18.15 12.79
N VAL A 419 14.73 18.99 13.84
CA VAL A 419 15.79 18.94 14.86
C VAL A 419 15.46 17.95 15.99
N ASP A 420 15.84 16.69 15.81
CA ASP A 420 15.89 15.68 16.88
C ASP A 420 17.25 15.71 17.64
N ILE A 421 17.53 14.72 18.49
CA ILE A 421 18.81 14.65 19.21
C ILE A 421 19.99 14.28 18.30
N HIS A 422 19.78 13.47 17.26
CA HIS A 422 20.83 13.15 16.29
C HIS A 422 21.13 14.37 15.40
N THR A 423 20.11 15.03 14.89
CA THR A 423 20.23 16.28 14.12
C THR A 423 20.84 17.41 14.95
N ALA A 424 20.55 17.49 16.25
CA ALA A 424 21.20 18.44 17.15
C ALA A 424 22.72 18.18 17.25
N ARG A 425 23.15 16.93 17.38
CA ARG A 425 24.58 16.54 17.38
C ARG A 425 25.24 16.80 16.04
N ASP A 426 24.55 16.48 14.95
CA ASP A 426 24.98 16.71 13.57
C ASP A 426 25.20 18.21 13.28
N THR A 427 24.28 19.06 13.79
CA THR A 427 24.38 20.53 13.74
C THR A 427 25.16 21.14 14.91
N GLY A 428 26.04 20.36 15.57
CA GLY A 428 27.10 20.84 16.46
C GLY A 428 26.82 20.89 17.98
N LEU A 429 25.60 20.55 18.44
CA LEU A 429 25.26 20.55 19.87
C LEU A 429 25.74 19.27 20.58
N VAL A 430 26.26 19.43 21.80
CA VAL A 430 26.83 18.31 22.56
C VAL A 430 25.87 17.81 23.65
N ASP A 431 25.63 16.50 23.70
CA ASP A 431 24.97 15.80 24.81
C ASP A 431 25.91 14.76 25.45
N ARG A 432 25.53 14.24 26.63
CA ARG A 432 26.35 13.25 27.36
C ARG A 432 26.56 11.97 26.55
N LYS A 433 25.56 11.52 25.77
CA LYS A 433 25.68 10.31 24.95
C LYS A 433 26.70 10.49 23.83
N LEU A 434 26.72 11.62 23.12
CA LEU A 434 27.73 11.90 22.08
C LEU A 434 29.14 11.84 22.66
N VAL A 435 29.39 12.50 23.80
CA VAL A 435 30.70 12.46 24.47
C VAL A 435 31.11 11.03 24.83
N ASN A 436 30.19 10.25 25.41
CA ASN A 436 30.43 8.85 25.76
C ASN A 436 30.68 7.99 24.50
N HIS A 437 29.95 8.24 23.41
CA HIS A 437 30.10 7.51 22.16
C HIS A 437 31.45 7.81 21.49
N LEU A 438 31.80 9.09 21.30
CA LEU A 438 33.08 9.49 20.71
C LEU A 438 34.26 8.93 21.52
N THR A 439 34.15 8.96 22.86
CA THR A 439 35.15 8.33 23.74
C THR A 439 35.25 6.82 23.51
N ARG A 440 34.12 6.11 23.30
CA ARG A 440 34.09 4.68 22.98
C ARG A 440 34.71 4.33 21.62
N LEU A 441 34.59 5.22 20.62
CA LEU A 441 35.30 5.09 19.34
C LEU A 441 36.80 5.45 19.43
N GLY A 442 37.27 5.97 20.58
CA GLY A 442 38.67 6.33 20.81
C GLY A 442 39.03 7.81 20.59
N TYR A 443 38.05 8.68 20.26
CA TYR A 443 38.30 10.11 20.13
C TYR A 443 38.70 10.74 21.48
N LYS A 444 39.70 11.62 21.43
CA LYS A 444 40.19 12.36 22.61
C LYS A 444 39.37 13.64 22.84
N VAL A 445 38.12 13.49 23.29
CA VAL A 445 37.20 14.60 23.55
C VAL A 445 37.80 15.58 24.58
N PRO A 446 37.94 16.88 24.27
CA PRO A 446 38.52 17.86 25.21
C PRO A 446 37.66 18.07 26.47
N LYS A 447 38.30 18.18 27.64
CA LYS A 447 37.61 18.33 28.94
C LYS A 447 36.81 19.64 29.09
N ASN A 448 37.08 20.63 28.25
CA ASN A 448 36.39 21.92 28.22
C ASN A 448 35.16 21.94 27.28
N VAL A 449 34.82 20.83 26.62
CA VAL A 449 33.56 20.73 25.87
C VAL A 449 32.39 20.74 26.84
N VAL A 450 31.56 21.77 26.73
CA VAL A 450 30.35 22.00 27.54
C VAL A 450 29.19 21.18 26.97
N LEU A 451 28.33 20.63 27.81
CA LEU A 451 27.09 20.01 27.33
C LEU A 451 26.06 21.10 26.98
N ASP A 452 25.61 21.09 25.73
CA ASP A 452 24.54 21.94 25.24
C ASP A 452 23.18 21.45 25.74
N VAL A 453 22.94 20.15 25.59
CA VAL A 453 21.63 19.51 25.79
C VAL A 453 21.56 18.82 27.17
N GLY A 454 20.47 19.07 27.90
CA GLY A 454 20.12 18.35 29.13
C GLY A 454 18.98 17.36 28.92
N GLU A 455 18.55 16.70 30.00
CA GLU A 455 17.53 15.63 29.99
C GLU A 455 16.16 16.06 29.41
N GLY A 456 15.88 17.36 29.37
CA GLY A 456 14.64 17.93 28.84
C GLY A 456 14.52 18.01 27.31
N GLY A 457 15.50 17.54 26.54
CA GLY A 457 15.46 17.46 25.07
C GLY A 457 15.58 18.80 24.31
N ILE A 458 15.57 18.71 22.98
CA ILE A 458 15.65 19.87 22.06
C ILE A 458 14.26 20.51 21.90
N LYS A 459 14.14 21.82 22.18
CA LYS A 459 12.86 22.56 22.08
C LYS A 459 13.06 24.07 22.06
N GLY A 460 12.02 24.80 21.67
CA GLY A 460 11.95 26.26 21.76
C GLY A 460 13.01 26.95 20.89
N PRO A 461 13.73 27.97 21.39
CA PRO A 461 14.75 28.67 20.61
C PRO A 461 15.90 27.78 20.13
N MET A 462 16.33 26.78 20.92
CA MET A 462 17.39 25.84 20.53
C MET A 462 16.99 25.01 19.30
N TYR A 463 15.73 24.61 19.22
CA TYR A 463 15.18 23.94 18.04
C TYR A 463 15.22 24.87 16.83
N GLU A 464 14.65 26.08 16.94
CA GLU A 464 14.61 27.03 15.81
C GLU A 464 16.01 27.44 15.34
N ASN A 465 16.97 27.64 16.25
CA ASN A 465 18.34 28.02 15.91
C ASN A 465 19.04 26.95 15.04
N ARG A 466 18.81 25.66 15.31
CA ARG A 466 19.38 24.57 14.51
C ARG A 466 18.57 24.29 13.24
N ALA A 467 17.26 24.54 13.25
CA ALA A 467 16.42 24.51 12.05
C ALA A 467 16.73 25.66 11.07
N ILE A 468 17.19 26.81 11.57
CA ILE A 468 17.74 27.90 10.77
C ILE A 468 19.04 27.45 10.10
N PHE A 469 20.02 26.95 10.87
CA PHE A 469 21.28 26.41 10.32
C PHE A 469 21.06 25.32 9.26
N GLY A 470 20.07 24.44 9.45
CA GLY A 470 19.71 23.41 8.47
C GLY A 470 19.19 23.97 7.14
N ARG A 471 18.41 25.05 7.17
CA ARG A 471 17.96 25.76 5.96
C ARG A 471 19.10 26.53 5.30
N GLU A 472 19.88 27.28 6.08
CA GLU A 472 21.06 28.01 5.58
C GLU A 472 22.11 27.07 4.95
N LEU A 473 22.30 25.87 5.52
CA LEU A 473 23.08 24.80 4.93
C LEU A 473 22.47 24.33 3.59
N THR A 474 21.15 24.13 3.52
CA THR A 474 20.46 23.73 2.27
C THR A 474 20.69 24.77 1.16
N ASP A 475 20.49 26.05 1.48
CA ASP A 475 20.73 27.16 0.55
C ASP A 475 22.19 27.20 0.07
N HIS A 476 23.14 26.92 0.97
CA HIS A 476 24.56 26.82 0.63
C HIS A 476 24.88 25.62 -0.26
N LEU A 477 24.39 24.42 0.05
CA LEU A 477 24.58 23.20 -0.76
C LEU A 477 24.06 23.40 -2.18
N ASN A 478 22.91 24.09 -2.33
CA ASN A 478 22.38 24.51 -3.62
C ASN A 478 23.30 25.50 -4.35
N SER A 479 23.82 26.51 -3.64
CA SER A 479 24.71 27.52 -4.21
C SER A 479 26.01 26.95 -4.81
N ILE A 480 26.49 25.82 -4.28
CA ILE A 480 27.71 25.13 -4.73
C ILE A 480 27.43 23.91 -5.64
N LYS A 481 26.16 23.61 -5.93
CA LYS A 481 25.71 22.40 -6.64
C LYS A 481 26.23 21.09 -6.02
N TRP A 482 26.09 20.95 -4.70
CA TRP A 482 26.61 19.79 -3.97
C TRP A 482 26.03 18.47 -4.47
N GLN A 483 26.90 17.47 -4.68
CA GLN A 483 26.61 16.20 -5.38
C GLN A 483 25.95 16.39 -6.77
N GLY A 484 26.17 17.52 -7.43
CA GLY A 484 25.61 17.85 -8.75
C GLY A 484 24.17 18.39 -8.74
N LYS A 485 23.56 18.56 -7.56
CA LYS A 485 22.16 18.98 -7.36
C LYS A 485 22.09 20.39 -6.79
N ASP A 486 21.16 21.22 -7.29
CA ASP A 486 20.94 22.61 -6.85
C ASP A 486 19.49 22.95 -6.43
N ASP A 487 18.65 21.92 -6.31
CA ASP A 487 17.28 21.95 -5.79
C ASP A 487 17.11 21.07 -4.53
N TRP A 488 18.13 21.01 -3.66
CA TRP A 488 18.04 20.39 -2.33
C TRP A 488 16.94 21.05 -1.49
N ARG A 489 16.17 20.22 -0.79
CA ARG A 489 15.13 20.62 0.16
C ARG A 489 15.62 20.38 1.60
N PRO A 490 15.23 21.20 2.61
CA PRO A 490 15.77 21.05 3.96
C PRO A 490 15.48 19.70 4.63
N GLN A 491 14.38 19.02 4.29
CA GLN A 491 14.11 17.67 4.78
C GLN A 491 15.05 16.60 4.18
N GLU A 492 15.53 16.78 2.94
CA GLU A 492 16.51 15.90 2.30
C GLU A 492 17.87 16.01 2.99
N VAL A 493 18.33 17.25 3.19
CA VAL A 493 19.60 17.55 3.88
C VAL A 493 19.57 17.06 5.34
N GLN A 494 18.42 17.19 6.02
CA GLN A 494 18.22 16.64 7.35
C GLN A 494 18.30 15.10 7.34
N ALA A 495 17.67 14.42 6.39
CA ALA A 495 17.71 12.96 6.29
C ALA A 495 19.13 12.44 6.04
N VAL A 496 19.88 13.03 5.11
CA VAL A 496 21.28 12.67 4.83
C VAL A 496 22.17 12.81 6.07
N GLY A 497 22.13 13.96 6.77
CA GLY A 497 22.91 14.18 7.98
C GLY A 497 22.49 13.27 9.14
N TRP A 498 21.19 13.01 9.26
CA TRP A 498 20.63 12.11 10.26
C TRP A 498 21.09 10.67 10.05
N MET A 499 21.06 10.15 8.82
CA MET A 499 21.49 8.78 8.51
C MET A 499 23.00 8.63 8.59
N ALA A 500 23.79 9.59 8.09
CA ALA A 500 25.25 9.63 8.28
C ALA A 500 25.62 9.55 9.76
N LEU A 501 25.02 10.38 10.62
CA LEU A 501 25.37 10.38 12.03
C LEU A 501 24.80 9.16 12.79
N SER A 502 23.55 8.77 12.56
CA SER A 502 22.89 7.73 13.35
C SER A 502 23.36 6.32 12.96
N ASN A 503 23.41 6.02 11.66
CA ASN A 503 23.69 4.67 11.15
C ASN A 503 25.20 4.41 11.08
N LYS A 504 25.97 5.32 10.46
CA LYS A 504 27.40 5.09 10.17
C LYS A 504 28.33 5.39 11.34
N LEU A 505 28.13 6.53 12.03
CA LEU A 505 29.02 6.93 13.13
C LEU A 505 28.52 6.48 14.52
N THR A 506 27.33 6.92 14.94
CA THR A 506 26.94 6.82 16.36
C THR A 506 26.33 5.48 16.76
N GLY A 507 26.06 4.58 15.82
CA GLY A 507 25.71 3.16 16.06
C GLY A 507 24.42 2.89 16.87
N GLU A 508 23.81 3.91 17.48
CA GLU A 508 22.43 3.87 17.98
C GLU A 508 21.47 3.59 16.79
N GLY A 509 21.84 4.01 15.57
CA GLY A 509 21.13 3.80 14.30
C GLY A 509 21.36 2.47 13.58
N GLY A 510 22.04 1.47 14.17
CA GLY A 510 21.92 0.07 13.68
C GLY A 510 20.47 -0.47 13.69
N ARG A 511 19.53 0.33 14.23
CA ARG A 511 18.08 0.14 14.27
C ARG A 511 17.31 1.21 13.48
N GLY A 512 17.97 2.27 13.00
CA GLY A 512 17.41 3.44 12.32
C GLY A 512 17.03 3.19 10.87
N GLY A 513 16.45 2.02 10.58
CA GLY A 513 16.12 1.64 9.21
C GLY A 513 15.10 2.58 8.56
N ASN A 514 15.18 2.69 7.24
CA ASN A 514 14.21 3.40 6.40
C ASN A 514 12.78 2.85 6.57
N THR A 515 11.79 3.53 5.99
CA THR A 515 10.37 3.14 6.12
C THR A 515 10.14 1.69 5.67
N ALA A 516 10.74 1.24 4.57
CA ALA A 516 10.64 -0.15 4.10
C ALA A 516 11.15 -1.17 5.14
N THR A 517 12.27 -0.84 5.81
CA THR A 517 12.81 -1.63 6.93
C THR A 517 11.90 -1.61 8.17
N ALA A 518 11.24 -0.48 8.45
CA ALA A 518 10.25 -0.38 9.52
C ALA A 518 9.00 -1.22 9.23
N MET A 519 8.50 -1.19 7.99
CA MET A 519 7.39 -2.02 7.51
C MET A 519 7.74 -3.51 7.59
N SER A 520 8.81 -3.96 6.94
CA SER A 520 9.23 -5.36 6.88
C SER A 520 9.41 -6.01 8.27
N ARG A 521 9.89 -5.24 9.26
CA ARG A 521 10.02 -5.70 10.66
C ARG A 521 8.71 -5.68 11.47
N ASN A 522 7.65 -5.05 10.95
CA ASN A 522 6.31 -5.05 11.53
C ASN A 522 5.29 -5.86 10.70
N THR A 523 5.66 -6.34 9.51
CA THR A 523 4.92 -7.39 8.81
C THR A 523 4.99 -8.65 9.66
N SER A 524 3.85 -9.08 10.19
CA SER A 524 3.70 -10.43 10.71
C SER A 524 3.26 -11.34 9.56
N ARG A 525 3.81 -12.55 9.54
CA ARG A 525 3.44 -13.63 8.64
C ARG A 525 2.72 -14.70 9.44
N ILE A 526 1.64 -15.24 8.88
CA ILE A 526 0.90 -16.36 9.44
C ILE A 526 0.79 -17.43 8.35
N ALA A 527 1.55 -18.50 8.48
CA ALA A 527 1.52 -19.63 7.55
C ALA A 527 0.51 -20.67 8.02
N MET A 528 -0.46 -20.97 7.15
CA MET A 528 -1.61 -21.82 7.38
C MET A 528 -1.86 -22.70 6.14
N GLU A 529 -2.77 -23.66 6.27
CA GLU A 529 -3.22 -24.51 5.16
C GLU A 529 -4.61 -25.08 5.47
N VAL A 530 -5.24 -25.65 4.46
CA VAL A 530 -6.40 -26.53 4.65
C VAL A 530 -5.89 -27.98 4.57
N ASP A 531 -5.31 -28.46 5.67
CA ASP A 531 -5.18 -29.88 5.93
C ASP A 531 -5.69 -30.17 7.36
N PRO A 532 -6.85 -30.83 7.52
CA PRO A 532 -7.45 -31.07 8.82
C PRO A 532 -6.53 -31.87 9.75
N GLY A 533 -6.20 -31.28 10.91
CA GLY A 533 -5.29 -31.88 11.89
C GLY A 533 -5.77 -33.25 12.35
N ALA A 534 -4.84 -34.16 12.66
CA ALA A 534 -5.16 -35.56 12.94
C ALA A 534 -6.16 -35.71 14.10
N GLY A 535 -7.34 -36.23 13.80
CA GLY A 535 -8.44 -36.34 14.77
C GLY A 535 -9.17 -35.02 15.05
N SER A 536 -9.08 -34.00 14.21
CA SER A 536 -10.00 -32.86 14.23
C SER A 536 -11.41 -33.26 13.75
N PRO A 537 -12.47 -32.51 14.09
CA PRO A 537 -13.81 -32.69 13.52
C PRO A 537 -13.82 -32.74 11.99
N TRP A 538 -13.04 -31.89 11.31
CA TRP A 538 -12.91 -31.94 9.85
C TRP A 538 -12.15 -33.18 9.36
N ALA A 539 -11.12 -33.67 10.07
CA ALA A 539 -10.43 -34.91 9.69
C ALA A 539 -11.36 -36.13 9.83
N ASP A 540 -12.12 -36.23 10.93
CA ASP A 540 -13.09 -37.30 11.18
C ASP A 540 -14.20 -37.36 10.10
N LYS A 541 -14.61 -36.19 9.58
CA LYS A 541 -15.76 -36.04 8.65
C LYS A 541 -15.38 -36.00 7.16
N TYR A 542 -14.22 -35.41 6.84
CA TYR A 542 -13.80 -35.09 5.47
C TYR A 542 -12.40 -35.60 5.11
N GLY A 543 -11.57 -36.02 6.05
CA GLY A 543 -10.15 -36.32 5.81
C GLY A 543 -9.91 -37.41 4.74
N ALA A 544 -10.71 -38.48 4.77
CA ALA A 544 -10.64 -39.54 3.76
C ALA A 544 -11.12 -39.09 2.36
N ASP A 545 -12.04 -38.13 2.31
CA ASP A 545 -12.60 -37.57 1.08
C ASP A 545 -11.67 -36.55 0.44
N TYR A 546 -11.01 -35.73 1.26
CA TYR A 546 -10.03 -34.73 0.87
C TYR A 546 -8.69 -35.37 0.46
N GLY A 547 -8.21 -36.35 1.20
CA GLY A 547 -6.97 -37.09 0.90
C GLY A 547 -7.04 -37.98 -0.35
N ALA A 548 -8.23 -38.18 -0.94
CA ALA A 548 -8.44 -38.92 -2.19
C ALA A 548 -8.49 -38.01 -3.45
N LEU A 549 -8.37 -36.69 -3.26
CA LEU A 549 -8.24 -35.70 -4.33
C LEU A 549 -6.78 -35.63 -4.83
N ASP A 550 -6.58 -35.15 -6.05
CA ASP A 550 -5.24 -34.85 -6.56
C ASP A 550 -4.65 -33.58 -5.93
N GLU A 551 -3.43 -33.21 -6.32
CA GLU A 551 -2.76 -32.01 -5.82
C GLU A 551 -3.42 -30.71 -6.32
N VAL A 552 -3.96 -30.69 -7.54
CA VAL A 552 -4.54 -29.48 -8.17
C VAL A 552 -5.85 -29.10 -7.48
N ASP A 553 -6.74 -30.07 -7.24
CA ASP A 553 -7.98 -29.82 -6.50
C ASP A 553 -7.70 -29.47 -5.03
N ARG A 554 -6.68 -30.04 -4.38
CA ARG A 554 -6.28 -29.66 -3.02
C ARG A 554 -5.71 -28.24 -2.95
N ILE A 555 -4.89 -27.82 -3.92
CA ILE A 555 -4.44 -26.42 -4.03
C ILE A 555 -5.63 -25.47 -4.22
N ALA A 556 -6.58 -25.79 -5.10
CA ALA A 556 -7.77 -24.97 -5.30
C ALA A 556 -8.61 -24.83 -4.02
N ILE A 557 -8.89 -25.94 -3.33
CA ILE A 557 -9.61 -25.97 -2.06
C ILE A 557 -8.87 -25.16 -0.99
N ASN A 558 -7.56 -25.36 -0.84
CA ASN A 558 -6.73 -24.61 0.09
C ASN A 558 -6.88 -23.10 -0.13
N ASN A 559 -6.68 -22.64 -1.36
CA ASN A 559 -6.65 -21.22 -1.66
C ASN A 559 -8.02 -20.58 -1.39
N THR A 560 -9.12 -21.20 -1.85
CA THR A 560 -10.48 -20.70 -1.62
C THR A 560 -10.88 -20.69 -0.14
N VAL A 561 -10.60 -21.75 0.62
CA VAL A 561 -11.04 -21.86 2.03
C VAL A 561 -10.14 -21.02 2.95
N THR A 562 -8.81 -21.00 2.75
CA THR A 562 -7.92 -20.12 3.54
C THR A 562 -8.21 -18.64 3.30
N GLN A 563 -8.41 -18.22 2.05
CA GLN A 563 -8.80 -16.83 1.74
C GLN A 563 -10.08 -16.42 2.49
N ARG A 564 -11.10 -17.29 2.50
CA ARG A 564 -12.35 -17.00 3.22
C ARG A 564 -12.17 -16.94 4.75
N ALA A 565 -11.37 -17.84 5.32
CA ALA A 565 -11.04 -17.83 6.74
C ALA A 565 -10.27 -16.56 7.14
N ILE A 566 -9.35 -16.11 6.28
CA ILE A 566 -8.60 -14.86 6.46
C ILE A 566 -9.55 -13.65 6.47
N GLU A 567 -10.50 -13.55 5.54
CA GLU A 567 -11.49 -12.46 5.51
C GLU A 567 -12.32 -12.35 6.79
N MET A 568 -12.80 -13.47 7.33
CA MET A 568 -13.56 -13.55 8.59
C MET A 568 -12.75 -13.04 9.78
N VAL A 569 -11.52 -13.56 9.92
CA VAL A 569 -10.67 -13.30 11.09
C VAL A 569 -10.02 -11.91 11.05
N ALA A 570 -9.62 -11.43 9.86
CA ALA A 570 -9.04 -10.10 9.67
C ALA A 570 -9.93 -8.99 10.25
N LYS A 571 -11.21 -9.06 9.89
CA LYS A 571 -12.23 -8.06 10.21
C LYS A 571 -12.57 -8.03 11.70
N SER A 572 -12.65 -9.20 12.35
CA SER A 572 -12.95 -9.31 13.78
C SER A 572 -11.76 -8.94 14.67
N GLU A 573 -10.53 -9.22 14.23
CA GLU A 573 -9.31 -8.89 14.99
C GLU A 573 -8.75 -7.47 14.69
N GLY A 574 -9.28 -6.80 13.67
CA GLY A 574 -8.87 -5.44 13.30
C GLY A 574 -7.47 -5.34 12.70
N ALA A 575 -7.00 -6.41 12.04
CA ALA A 575 -5.70 -6.47 11.39
C ALA A 575 -5.75 -5.80 9.99
N VAL A 576 -4.70 -5.05 9.63
CA VAL A 576 -4.53 -4.59 8.24
C VAL A 576 -3.86 -5.72 7.46
N LEU A 577 -4.59 -6.26 6.48
CA LEU A 577 -4.09 -7.32 5.62
C LEU A 577 -3.72 -6.76 4.26
N ASN A 578 -2.51 -7.10 3.83
CA ASN A 578 -1.87 -6.45 2.70
C ASN A 578 -1.65 -7.46 1.55
N THR A 579 -1.37 -8.71 1.89
CA THR A 579 -1.15 -9.80 0.94
C THR A 579 -1.62 -11.13 1.53
N VAL A 580 -2.25 -11.97 0.72
CA VAL A 580 -2.35 -13.41 0.95
C VAL A 580 -1.53 -14.10 -0.13
N VAL A 581 -0.46 -14.77 0.27
CA VAL A 581 0.43 -15.50 -0.63
C VAL A 581 0.00 -16.97 -0.64
N HIS A 582 -0.52 -17.44 -1.77
CA HIS A 582 -0.78 -18.86 -2.01
C HIS A 582 0.40 -19.50 -2.74
N GLY A 583 0.73 -20.73 -2.40
CA GLY A 583 1.78 -21.49 -3.09
C GLY A 583 2.00 -22.86 -2.47
N GLN A 584 3.21 -23.40 -2.68
CA GLN A 584 3.65 -24.63 -2.03
C GLN A 584 4.43 -24.32 -0.76
N GLY A 585 4.05 -24.97 0.34
CA GLY A 585 4.85 -25.06 1.56
C GLY A 585 5.36 -26.48 1.76
N GLY A 586 6.04 -26.70 2.89
CA GLY A 586 6.46 -28.03 3.30
C GLY A 586 6.79 -28.14 4.78
N TRP A 587 6.61 -29.34 5.32
CA TRP A 587 7.06 -29.72 6.66
C TRP A 587 7.88 -31.01 6.57
N LYS A 588 9.16 -30.91 6.89
CA LYS A 588 10.18 -31.97 6.78
C LYS A 588 10.28 -32.51 5.34
N GLN A 589 9.75 -33.70 5.09
CA GLN A 589 9.75 -34.37 3.78
C GLN A 589 8.39 -34.32 3.07
N TYR A 590 7.40 -33.65 3.67
CA TYR A 590 6.07 -33.48 3.08
C TYR A 590 5.95 -32.10 2.44
N THR A 591 5.43 -32.05 1.22
CA THR A 591 5.06 -30.82 0.51
C THR A 591 3.54 -30.69 0.50
N ASN A 592 3.04 -29.49 0.73
CA ASN A 592 1.61 -29.23 0.93
C ASN A 592 1.18 -27.88 0.32
N PRO A 593 -0.09 -27.72 -0.09
CA PRO A 593 -0.64 -26.41 -0.40
C PRO A 593 -0.54 -25.51 0.82
N SER A 594 -0.03 -24.30 0.68
CA SER A 594 0.16 -23.38 1.80
C SER A 594 -0.32 -21.97 1.44
N SER A 595 -0.92 -21.33 2.44
CA SER A 595 -1.35 -19.93 2.38
C SER A 595 -0.67 -19.15 3.49
N VAL A 596 -0.14 -17.97 3.15
CA VAL A 596 0.58 -17.12 4.08
C VAL A 596 -0.08 -15.75 4.07
N MET A 597 -0.69 -15.40 5.20
CA MET A 597 -1.22 -14.06 5.42
C MET A 597 -0.07 -13.15 5.82
N GLU A 598 0.21 -12.12 5.02
CA GLU A 598 1.15 -11.04 5.37
C GLU A 598 0.38 -9.74 5.67
N GLY A 599 0.61 -9.18 6.85
CA GLY A 599 -0.08 -7.97 7.30
C GLY A 599 0.76 -7.11 8.23
N LEU A 600 0.53 -5.79 8.19
CA LEU A 600 1.07 -4.86 9.17
C LEU A 600 0.26 -4.97 10.46
N VAL A 601 0.71 -5.87 11.34
CA VAL A 601 0.01 -6.23 12.57
C VAL A 601 1.03 -6.65 13.62
N THR A 602 0.82 -6.23 14.87
CA THR A 602 1.69 -6.62 15.99
C THR A 602 1.61 -8.12 16.25
N PHE A 603 2.74 -8.71 16.65
CA PHE A 603 2.85 -10.15 16.92
C PHE A 603 1.80 -10.67 17.93
N ASP A 604 1.40 -9.83 18.91
CA ASP A 604 0.31 -10.14 19.84
C ASP A 604 -1.04 -10.39 19.13
N THR A 605 -1.41 -9.56 18.16
CA THR A 605 -2.65 -9.70 17.39
C THR A 605 -2.51 -10.76 16.30
N ALA A 606 -1.33 -10.90 15.68
CA ALA A 606 -1.04 -11.99 14.74
C ALA A 606 -1.26 -13.38 15.39
N LYS A 607 -0.86 -13.56 16.66
CA LYS A 607 -1.16 -14.78 17.42
C LYS A 607 -2.66 -15.04 17.65
N ARG A 608 -3.47 -14.00 17.89
CA ARG A 608 -4.94 -14.15 18.02
C ARG A 608 -5.55 -14.58 16.69
N VAL A 609 -5.16 -13.90 15.60
CA VAL A 609 -5.57 -14.23 14.23
C VAL A 609 -5.22 -15.68 13.90
N ALA A 610 -3.96 -16.09 14.06
CA ALA A 610 -3.51 -17.45 13.80
C ALA A 610 -4.23 -18.51 14.64
N SER A 611 -4.58 -18.18 15.89
CA SER A 611 -5.32 -19.11 16.74
C SER A 611 -6.77 -19.28 16.27
N ARG A 612 -7.44 -18.22 15.81
CA ARG A 612 -8.78 -18.33 15.20
C ARG A 612 -8.73 -19.09 13.88
N LEU A 613 -7.73 -18.80 13.03
CA LEU A 613 -7.53 -19.52 11.77
C LEU A 613 -7.32 -21.01 12.01
N GLY A 614 -6.41 -21.40 12.91
CA GLY A 614 -6.15 -22.81 13.25
C GLY A 614 -7.36 -23.53 13.85
N TYR A 615 -8.21 -22.84 14.61
CA TYR A 615 -9.49 -23.36 15.09
C TYR A 615 -10.48 -23.59 13.94
N LEU A 616 -10.73 -22.57 13.12
CA LEU A 616 -11.67 -22.61 12.00
C LEU A 616 -11.26 -23.66 10.96
N LEU A 617 -10.00 -23.63 10.52
CA LEU A 617 -9.39 -24.55 9.57
C LEU A 617 -9.09 -25.94 10.16
N ASN A 618 -9.39 -26.18 11.44
CA ASN A 618 -9.21 -27.46 12.12
C ASN A 618 -7.75 -27.98 12.12
N GLN A 619 -6.76 -27.10 11.94
CA GLN A 619 -5.34 -27.45 11.81
C GLN A 619 -4.70 -27.87 13.15
N THR A 620 -3.68 -28.73 13.11
CA THR A 620 -2.91 -29.10 14.32
C THR A 620 -2.11 -27.92 14.87
N GLU A 621 -1.38 -27.19 14.03
CA GLU A 621 -0.57 -26.02 14.39
C GLU A 621 -0.61 -24.98 13.26
N VAL A 622 -0.44 -23.70 13.61
CA VAL A 622 -0.32 -22.55 12.70
C VAL A 622 0.93 -21.76 13.11
N LEU A 623 1.81 -21.46 12.16
CA LEU A 623 3.04 -20.72 12.41
C LEU A 623 2.81 -19.22 12.31
N VAL A 624 3.18 -18.48 13.35
CA VAL A 624 3.29 -17.01 13.32
C VAL A 624 4.76 -16.62 13.40
N ASN A 625 5.24 -15.79 12.46
CA ASN A 625 6.59 -15.26 12.51
C ASN A 625 6.69 -13.79 12.07
N GLN A 626 7.65 -13.08 12.67
CA GLN A 626 7.98 -11.68 12.38
C GLN A 626 9.50 -11.50 12.39
N SER A 627 10.04 -10.75 11.43
CA SER A 627 11.48 -10.59 11.22
C SER A 627 12.05 -9.43 12.02
N LYS A 628 13.22 -9.61 12.64
CA LYS A 628 13.96 -8.58 13.38
C LYS A 628 15.47 -8.68 13.09
N PRO A 629 16.28 -7.64 13.42
CA PRO A 629 17.72 -7.69 13.19
C PRO A 629 18.37 -8.90 13.84
N LEU A 630 19.25 -9.59 13.11
CA LEU A 630 20.02 -10.71 13.62
C LEU A 630 20.88 -10.27 14.81
N THR A 631 20.55 -10.72 16.03
CA THR A 631 21.38 -10.42 17.20
C THR A 631 22.57 -11.38 17.31
N ALA A 632 23.51 -11.10 18.21
CA ALA A 632 24.64 -11.99 18.49
C ALA A 632 24.25 -13.32 19.19
N ASN A 633 22.98 -13.49 19.61
CA ASN A 633 22.49 -14.69 20.28
C ASN A 633 21.03 -14.99 19.85
N PRO A 634 20.76 -15.22 18.56
CA PRO A 634 19.40 -15.23 18.02
C PRO A 634 18.56 -16.37 18.60
N GLU A 635 17.30 -16.14 18.95
CA GLU A 635 16.46 -17.20 19.53
C GLU A 635 15.90 -18.16 18.46
N ASN A 636 15.35 -17.60 17.38
CA ASN A 636 14.94 -18.32 16.16
C ASN A 636 15.54 -17.62 14.94
N PHE A 637 15.67 -18.32 13.82
CA PHE A 637 16.07 -17.73 12.54
C PHE A 637 14.88 -17.67 11.58
N GLY A 638 14.85 -16.64 10.74
CA GLY A 638 14.15 -16.65 9.47
C GLY A 638 15.19 -16.64 8.35
N LEU A 639 15.10 -17.59 7.43
CA LEU A 639 15.90 -17.65 6.20
C LEU A 639 14.95 -17.41 5.04
N MET A 640 15.06 -16.24 4.41
CA MET A 640 14.28 -15.86 3.23
C MET A 640 15.14 -16.14 1.99
N ILE A 641 14.58 -16.85 1.00
CA ILE A 641 15.23 -17.19 -0.27
C ILE A 641 14.33 -16.70 -1.40
N VAL A 642 14.82 -15.76 -2.21
CA VAL A 642 14.03 -15.05 -3.24
C VAL A 642 14.78 -15.09 -4.55
N ALA A 643 14.12 -15.57 -5.61
CA ALA A 643 14.75 -15.69 -6.92
C ALA A 643 14.59 -14.40 -7.73
N LYS A 644 15.61 -14.02 -8.52
CA LYS A 644 15.61 -12.73 -9.23
C LYS A 644 14.76 -12.73 -10.51
N GLY A 645 14.61 -13.87 -11.19
CA GLY A 645 13.71 -14.05 -12.34
C GLY A 645 12.33 -14.60 -11.98
N GLY A 646 12.06 -14.84 -10.69
CA GLY A 646 10.82 -15.46 -10.20
C GLY A 646 10.80 -16.99 -10.29
N GLU A 647 11.96 -17.63 -10.45
CA GLU A 647 12.14 -19.07 -10.68
C GLU A 647 11.45 -19.96 -9.63
N LEU A 648 11.38 -19.50 -8.37
CA LEU A 648 10.72 -20.18 -7.26
C LEU A 648 9.18 -20.09 -7.27
N SER A 649 8.61 -19.46 -8.31
CA SER A 649 7.18 -19.58 -8.63
C SER A 649 6.87 -20.87 -9.40
N ASP A 650 7.87 -21.49 -10.04
CA ASP A 650 7.71 -22.79 -10.69
C ASP A 650 7.87 -23.94 -9.68
N LYS A 651 6.92 -24.87 -9.71
CA LYS A 651 6.86 -26.00 -8.78
C LYS A 651 8.11 -26.89 -8.87
N ASN A 652 8.61 -27.15 -10.07
CA ASN A 652 9.72 -28.08 -10.31
C ASN A 652 11.04 -27.47 -9.82
N ASN A 653 11.24 -26.17 -10.05
CA ASN A 653 12.40 -25.43 -9.52
C ASN A 653 12.40 -25.42 -7.99
N LEU A 654 11.24 -25.18 -7.37
CA LEU A 654 11.08 -25.19 -5.92
C LEU A 654 11.27 -26.60 -5.33
N ASP A 655 10.68 -27.63 -5.94
CA ASP A 655 10.89 -29.03 -5.57
C ASP A 655 12.39 -29.40 -5.65
N ALA A 656 13.08 -29.00 -6.73
CA ALA A 656 14.51 -29.26 -6.91
C ALA A 656 15.40 -28.52 -5.88
N LEU A 657 15.09 -27.24 -5.57
CA LEU A 657 15.75 -26.51 -4.49
C LEU A 657 15.57 -27.25 -3.15
N MET A 658 14.34 -27.61 -2.81
CA MET A 658 14.04 -28.25 -1.54
C MET A 658 14.66 -29.65 -1.44
N GLU A 659 14.71 -30.43 -2.53
CA GLU A 659 15.40 -31.72 -2.57
C GLU A 659 16.90 -31.56 -2.26
N LYS A 660 17.57 -30.56 -2.84
CA LYS A 660 19.00 -30.32 -2.60
C LYS A 660 19.29 -29.72 -1.23
N MET A 661 18.45 -28.82 -0.74
CA MET A 661 18.57 -28.38 0.65
C MET A 661 18.37 -29.56 1.62
N LEU A 662 17.45 -30.50 1.33
CA LEU A 662 17.23 -31.71 2.14
C LEU A 662 18.37 -32.74 2.04
N SER A 663 19.09 -32.84 0.92
CA SER A 663 20.26 -33.73 0.80
C SER A 663 21.49 -33.17 1.52
N ASP A 664 21.64 -31.85 1.52
CA ASP A 664 22.88 -31.19 1.93
C ASP A 664 22.86 -30.67 3.37
N ASP A 665 21.65 -30.49 3.94
CA ASP A 665 21.43 -30.29 5.38
C ASP A 665 21.68 -31.60 6.14
N LYS A 666 22.96 -31.96 6.28
CA LYS A 666 23.48 -33.17 6.94
C LYS A 666 23.04 -33.32 8.41
N LEU A 667 22.45 -32.31 9.03
CA LEU A 667 21.89 -32.34 10.38
C LEU A 667 20.35 -32.25 10.40
N GLY A 668 19.68 -31.95 9.29
CA GLY A 668 18.23 -31.75 9.22
C GLY A 668 17.72 -30.60 10.12
N ILE A 669 18.50 -29.55 10.31
CA ILE A 669 18.17 -28.41 11.20
C ILE A 669 17.58 -27.22 10.44
N VAL A 670 18.00 -27.02 9.20
CA VAL A 670 17.54 -25.94 8.31
C VAL A 670 16.24 -26.35 7.63
N THR A 671 16.19 -27.52 6.98
CA THR A 671 15.03 -27.95 6.18
C THR A 671 13.94 -28.65 6.99
N GLN A 672 13.55 -28.06 8.12
CA GLN A 672 12.42 -28.56 8.91
C GLN A 672 11.07 -28.11 8.36
N GLY A 673 11.00 -26.96 7.68
CA GLY A 673 9.80 -26.53 6.97
C GLY A 673 9.93 -25.15 6.34
N TYR A 674 9.10 -24.90 5.34
CA TYR A 674 9.07 -23.67 4.56
C TYR A 674 7.64 -23.28 4.19
N HIS A 675 7.44 -22.00 3.89
CA HIS A 675 6.20 -21.46 3.35
C HIS A 675 6.52 -20.40 2.28
N PRO A 676 5.61 -20.13 1.33
CA PRO A 676 5.85 -19.13 0.30
C PRO A 676 5.88 -17.72 0.91
N ILE A 677 6.53 -16.78 0.21
CA ILE A 677 6.54 -15.34 0.50
C ILE A 677 6.52 -14.56 -0.81
N THR A 678 6.09 -13.29 -0.73
CA THR A 678 6.23 -12.32 -1.83
C THR A 678 6.82 -11.04 -1.25
N LEU A 679 7.87 -10.52 -1.88
CA LEU A 679 8.46 -9.23 -1.50
C LEU A 679 7.57 -8.06 -1.96
N SER A 680 7.79 -6.87 -1.39
CA SER A 680 7.06 -5.65 -1.77
C SER A 680 7.44 -5.07 -3.14
N ASP A 681 8.34 -5.73 -3.87
CA ASP A 681 8.65 -5.52 -5.30
C ASP A 681 7.94 -6.53 -6.22
N GLY A 682 7.20 -7.50 -5.65
CA GLY A 682 6.48 -8.55 -6.38
C GLY A 682 7.26 -9.86 -6.58
N ARG A 683 8.54 -9.95 -6.19
CA ARG A 683 9.32 -11.19 -6.35
C ARG A 683 8.85 -12.29 -5.38
N ALA A 684 8.68 -13.49 -5.91
CA ALA A 684 8.31 -14.68 -5.16
C ALA A 684 9.54 -15.39 -4.56
N GLY A 685 9.33 -16.05 -3.43
CA GLY A 685 10.35 -16.85 -2.76
C GLY A 685 9.76 -17.73 -1.66
N ILE A 686 10.63 -18.28 -0.82
CA ILE A 686 10.25 -19.05 0.36
C ILE A 686 10.89 -18.47 1.63
N ASN A 687 10.24 -18.69 2.77
CA ASN A 687 10.80 -18.42 4.09
C ASN A 687 10.80 -19.69 4.94
N ILE A 688 11.97 -19.99 5.51
CA ILE A 688 12.24 -21.12 6.41
C ILE A 688 12.41 -20.57 7.82
N VAL A 689 11.70 -21.15 8.80
CA VAL A 689 11.74 -20.69 10.20
C VAL A 689 12.35 -21.75 11.11
N ILE A 690 13.58 -21.51 11.56
CA ILE A 690 14.34 -22.45 12.39
C ILE A 690 14.21 -22.02 13.85
N THR A 691 13.45 -22.78 14.64
CA THR A 691 13.10 -22.36 16.00
C THR A 691 14.15 -22.73 17.05
N LYS A 692 14.07 -22.04 18.19
CA LYS A 692 14.73 -22.41 19.44
C LYS A 692 14.42 -23.86 19.85
N GLN A 693 13.20 -24.34 19.56
CA GLN A 693 12.78 -25.70 19.87
C GLN A 693 13.45 -26.73 18.95
N THR A 694 13.57 -26.44 17.66
CA THR A 694 14.38 -27.23 16.71
C THR A 694 15.81 -27.46 17.24
N LEU A 695 16.43 -26.41 17.78
CA LEU A 695 17.77 -26.50 18.41
C LEU A 695 17.79 -27.16 19.81
N ILE A 696 16.65 -27.34 20.46
CA ILE A 696 16.51 -28.12 21.70
C ILE A 696 16.40 -29.62 21.35
N ASP A 697 15.54 -29.99 20.41
CA ASP A 697 15.32 -31.38 20.04
C ASP A 697 16.51 -31.97 19.29
N ALA A 698 17.11 -31.26 18.33
CA ALA A 698 18.37 -31.70 17.69
C ALA A 698 19.52 -31.89 18.70
N LYS A 699 19.52 -31.16 19.83
CA LYS A 699 20.49 -31.38 20.92
C LYS A 699 20.15 -32.62 21.76
N LYS A 700 18.86 -32.83 22.05
CA LYS A 700 18.32 -33.97 22.81
C LYS A 700 18.49 -35.30 22.06
N GLU A 701 18.39 -35.27 20.73
CA GLU A 701 18.61 -36.40 19.83
C GLU A 701 20.10 -36.66 19.53
N GLY A 702 20.99 -35.75 19.97
CA GLY A 702 22.45 -35.89 19.84
C GLY A 702 23.03 -35.40 18.52
N VAL A 703 22.20 -34.91 17.60
CA VAL A 703 22.60 -34.31 16.30
C VAL A 703 23.56 -33.14 16.50
N ILE A 704 23.31 -32.28 17.50
CA ILE A 704 24.20 -31.16 17.87
C ILE A 704 24.66 -31.21 19.33
N LYS A 705 25.96 -30.96 19.53
CA LYS A 705 26.59 -30.92 20.88
C LYS A 705 26.07 -29.77 21.75
N SER A 706 25.63 -28.67 21.13
CA SER A 706 25.02 -27.52 21.82
C SER A 706 24.21 -26.67 20.85
N GLN A 707 23.30 -25.84 21.38
CA GLN A 707 22.59 -24.84 20.57
C GLN A 707 23.55 -23.88 19.86
N LYS A 708 24.70 -23.53 20.47
CA LYS A 708 25.71 -22.68 19.83
C LYS A 708 26.25 -23.33 18.54
N ALA A 709 26.59 -24.62 18.60
CA ALA A 709 27.04 -25.37 17.42
C ALA A 709 25.95 -25.46 16.34
N GLY A 710 24.67 -25.58 16.72
CA GLY A 710 23.55 -25.51 15.77
C GLY A 710 23.39 -24.13 15.12
N LYS A 711 23.55 -23.03 15.88
CA LYS A 711 23.56 -21.66 15.35
C LYS A 711 24.75 -21.44 14.39
N GLU A 712 25.93 -21.94 14.75
CA GLU A 712 27.12 -21.87 13.91
C GLU A 712 26.91 -22.64 12.59
N TYR A 713 26.32 -23.84 12.65
CA TYR A 713 25.95 -24.63 11.47
C TYR A 713 24.91 -23.94 10.56
N ILE A 714 23.88 -23.31 11.12
CA ILE A 714 22.88 -22.57 10.33
C ILE A 714 23.53 -21.42 9.56
N MET A 715 24.41 -20.66 10.23
CA MET A 715 25.16 -19.59 9.57
C MET A 715 26.13 -20.14 8.50
N ASP A 716 26.81 -21.27 8.77
CA ASP A 716 27.72 -21.92 7.83
C ASP A 716 26.97 -22.40 6.57
N PHE A 717 25.84 -23.11 6.74
CA PHE A 717 25.00 -23.59 5.65
C PHE A 717 24.52 -22.45 4.73
N VAL A 718 24.00 -21.36 5.31
CA VAL A 718 23.48 -20.23 4.51
C VAL A 718 24.58 -19.47 3.76
N ASN A 719 25.76 -19.29 4.37
CA ASN A 719 26.85 -18.56 3.72
C ASN A 719 27.65 -19.41 2.72
N ASN A 720 27.78 -20.72 2.95
CA ASN A 720 28.73 -21.58 2.24
C ASN A 720 28.10 -22.73 1.44
N GLU A 721 26.90 -23.21 1.76
CA GLU A 721 26.27 -24.34 1.06
C GLU A 721 25.09 -23.91 0.19
N LEU A 722 24.23 -23.01 0.67
CA LEU A 722 23.05 -22.54 -0.07
C LEU A 722 23.40 -21.88 -1.42
N SER A 723 24.50 -21.11 -1.46
CA SER A 723 25.01 -20.53 -2.70
C SER A 723 25.43 -21.58 -3.73
N LYS A 724 26.05 -22.68 -3.29
CA LYS A 724 26.36 -23.81 -4.19
C LYS A 724 25.10 -24.47 -4.74
N ILE A 725 24.07 -24.64 -3.89
CA ILE A 725 22.80 -25.24 -4.30
C ILE A 725 22.11 -24.38 -5.37
N THR A 726 22.14 -23.04 -5.24
CA THR A 726 21.57 -22.14 -6.23
C THR A 726 22.40 -22.09 -7.52
N ASP A 727 23.73 -22.13 -7.41
CA ASP A 727 24.64 -22.21 -8.57
C ASP A 727 24.46 -23.53 -9.35
N ASP A 728 24.43 -24.68 -8.67
CA ASP A 728 24.26 -26.02 -9.27
C ASP A 728 22.90 -26.20 -9.96
N LEU A 729 21.87 -25.50 -9.47
CA LEU A 729 20.53 -25.45 -10.07
C LEU A 729 20.40 -24.36 -11.15
N ASN A 730 21.43 -23.51 -11.35
CA ASN A 730 21.43 -22.37 -12.27
C ASN A 730 20.29 -21.38 -11.97
N PHE A 731 20.08 -21.04 -10.70
CA PHE A 731 19.12 -20.03 -10.23
C PHE A 731 19.86 -18.84 -9.60
N ASP A 732 19.64 -17.61 -10.06
CA ASP A 732 20.17 -16.43 -9.37
C ASP A 732 19.20 -16.02 -8.23
N ALA A 733 19.60 -16.28 -6.99
CA ALA A 733 18.77 -16.08 -5.81
C ALA A 733 19.46 -15.25 -4.71
N GLU A 734 18.68 -14.42 -4.04
CA GLU A 734 19.06 -13.66 -2.85
C GLU A 734 18.63 -14.44 -1.60
N ALA A 735 19.57 -14.60 -0.65
CA ALA A 735 19.34 -15.33 0.59
C ALA A 735 19.63 -14.44 1.81
N ASP A 736 18.58 -14.11 2.58
CA ASP A 736 18.65 -13.25 3.75
C ASP A 736 18.43 -14.06 5.04
N ILE A 737 19.36 -13.93 6.00
CA ILE A 737 19.25 -14.56 7.32
C ILE A 737 19.03 -13.53 8.42
N LEU A 738 17.84 -13.60 9.03
CA LEU A 738 17.35 -12.69 10.06
C LEU A 738 17.07 -13.45 11.36
N GLU A 739 17.01 -12.74 12.49
CA GLU A 739 16.42 -13.34 13.70
C GLU A 739 14.90 -13.22 13.61
N SER A 740 14.17 -14.27 13.97
CA SER A 740 12.70 -14.24 13.97
C SER A 740 12.12 -14.28 15.38
N VAL A 741 11.10 -13.47 15.62
CA VAL A 741 10.10 -13.74 16.66
C VAL A 741 9.12 -14.73 16.02
N ALA A 742 9.11 -15.97 16.50
CA ALA A 742 8.33 -17.05 15.91
C ALA A 742 7.68 -17.92 16.98
N GLU A 743 6.45 -18.35 16.74
CA GLU A 743 5.67 -19.21 17.63
C GLU A 743 4.67 -20.05 16.81
N PHE A 744 4.59 -21.35 17.11
CA PHE A 744 3.50 -22.20 16.65
C PHE A 744 2.36 -22.09 17.68
N VAL A 745 1.17 -21.70 17.23
CA VAL A 745 -0.06 -21.83 18.02
C VAL A 745 -0.79 -23.09 17.55
N GLY A 746 -1.26 -23.95 18.45
CA GLY A 746 -1.72 -25.28 18.06
C GLY A 746 -2.61 -26.01 19.06
N ASN A 747 -3.34 -27.00 18.56
CA ASN A 747 -4.27 -27.82 19.32
C ASN A 747 -4.09 -29.31 18.99
N ASP A 748 -3.92 -30.13 20.01
CA ASP A 748 -3.91 -31.58 19.89
C ASP A 748 -5.35 -32.10 19.85
N TRP A 749 -5.92 -32.19 18.66
CA TRP A 749 -7.32 -32.63 18.45
C TRP A 749 -7.60 -34.07 18.89
N THR A 750 -6.56 -34.90 19.08
CA THR A 750 -6.71 -36.25 19.66
C THR A 750 -7.01 -36.21 21.16
N LYS A 751 -6.64 -35.11 21.84
CA LYS A 751 -6.88 -34.86 23.27
C LYS A 751 -8.00 -33.86 23.52
N ASP A 752 -8.09 -32.81 22.69
CA ASP A 752 -9.09 -31.74 22.79
C ASP A 752 -9.79 -31.51 21.44
N LYS A 753 -10.90 -32.22 21.25
CA LYS A 753 -11.81 -32.07 20.10
C LYS A 753 -12.51 -30.71 20.03
N ALA A 754 -12.48 -29.90 21.10
CA ALA A 754 -13.17 -28.61 21.20
C ALA A 754 -12.29 -27.40 20.87
N GLY A 755 -11.00 -27.61 20.55
CA GLY A 755 -10.06 -26.56 20.16
C GLY A 755 -9.66 -25.62 21.31
N GLY A 756 -9.66 -26.10 22.56
CA GLY A 756 -9.46 -25.30 23.75
C GLY A 756 -8.13 -24.55 23.78
N ASN A 757 -7.04 -25.15 23.28
CA ASN A 757 -5.74 -24.46 23.21
C ASN A 757 -5.78 -23.21 22.33
N TYR A 758 -6.48 -23.24 21.20
CA TYR A 758 -6.67 -22.06 20.35
C TYR A 758 -7.53 -21.01 21.04
N LYS A 759 -8.62 -21.45 21.71
CA LYS A 759 -9.57 -20.59 22.43
C LYS A 759 -8.94 -19.79 23.56
N ILE A 760 -7.81 -20.23 24.16
CA ILE A 760 -7.03 -19.44 25.13
C ILE A 760 -6.63 -18.07 24.55
N ASN A 761 -6.30 -18.00 23.25
CA ASN A 761 -5.86 -16.77 22.60
C ASN A 761 -7.00 -15.91 22.02
N PHE A 762 -8.26 -16.35 22.11
CA PHE A 762 -9.42 -15.56 21.66
C PHE A 762 -9.78 -14.45 22.66
N GLY A 763 -9.35 -14.60 23.93
CA GLY A 763 -9.66 -13.67 25.00
C GLY A 763 -8.95 -12.32 24.85
N GLY A 764 -9.72 -11.28 24.53
CA GLY A 764 -9.26 -9.89 24.59
C GLY A 764 -8.84 -9.47 26.02
N LYS A 765 -7.97 -8.47 26.13
CA LYS A 765 -7.61 -7.88 27.43
C LYS A 765 -8.55 -6.70 27.70
N ALA A 766 -8.96 -6.53 28.95
CA ALA A 766 -9.89 -5.45 29.32
C ALA A 766 -9.34 -4.07 28.89
N GLY A 767 -10.02 -3.40 27.97
CA GLY A 767 -9.58 -2.14 27.36
C GLY A 767 -8.41 -2.29 26.37
N THR A 768 -8.36 -3.37 25.59
CA THR A 768 -7.70 -3.42 24.27
C THR A 768 -8.64 -3.90 23.16
N ASP A 769 -9.90 -4.13 23.51
CA ASP A 769 -10.92 -4.80 22.71
C ASP A 769 -12.27 -4.18 23.09
N ALA A 770 -13.19 -4.01 22.14
CA ALA A 770 -14.47 -3.35 22.41
C ALA A 770 -15.34 -4.15 23.40
N LYS A 771 -16.22 -3.44 24.11
CA LYS A 771 -17.33 -4.05 24.85
C LYS A 771 -18.33 -4.55 23.81
N ASP A 772 -18.39 -5.87 23.68
CA ASP A 772 -18.96 -6.60 22.55
C ASP A 772 -20.30 -6.05 22.04
N PRO A 773 -20.35 -5.47 20.82
CA PRO A 773 -21.58 -5.02 20.16
C PRO A 773 -22.24 -6.12 19.31
N GLY A 774 -21.66 -7.33 19.25
CA GLY A 774 -22.00 -8.37 18.29
C GLY A 774 -20.85 -8.62 17.30
N GLY A 775 -19.71 -9.11 17.80
CA GLY A 775 -18.72 -9.78 16.95
C GLY A 775 -19.32 -10.98 16.22
N SER A 776 -18.69 -11.46 15.14
CA SER A 776 -19.11 -12.72 14.53
C SER A 776 -18.96 -13.84 15.55
N ASP A 777 -20.01 -14.66 15.69
CA ASP A 777 -19.92 -15.88 16.46
C ASP A 777 -18.96 -16.81 15.73
N ILE A 778 -17.86 -17.18 16.40
CA ILE A 778 -16.80 -18.01 15.81
C ILE A 778 -17.33 -19.40 15.41
N ASP A 779 -18.43 -19.84 16.02
CA ASP A 779 -19.09 -21.09 15.66
C ASP A 779 -20.07 -20.91 14.47
N ILE A 780 -20.49 -19.67 14.12
CA ILE A 780 -21.16 -19.35 12.84
C ILE A 780 -20.12 -19.24 11.71
N ASP A 781 -19.02 -18.52 11.93
CA ASP A 781 -17.92 -18.43 10.96
C ASP A 781 -17.39 -19.84 10.63
N GLY A 782 -17.27 -20.71 11.65
CA GLY A 782 -16.90 -22.12 11.48
C GLY A 782 -17.92 -22.94 10.68
N GLN A 783 -19.22 -22.71 10.85
CA GLN A 783 -20.28 -23.37 10.06
C GLN A 783 -20.25 -22.94 8.59
N GLU A 784 -20.06 -21.65 8.30
CA GLU A 784 -19.92 -21.16 6.91
C GLU A 784 -18.68 -21.77 6.24
N LEU A 785 -17.56 -21.80 6.95
CA LEU A 785 -16.29 -22.30 6.43
C LEU A 785 -16.30 -23.82 6.23
N GLU A 786 -16.93 -24.58 7.13
CA GLU A 786 -17.15 -26.03 6.97
C GLU A 786 -18.05 -26.33 5.76
N ALA A 787 -19.12 -25.55 5.57
CA ALA A 787 -20.00 -25.68 4.41
C ALA A 787 -19.26 -25.38 3.09
N LEU A 788 -18.38 -24.37 3.07
CA LEU A 788 -17.52 -24.07 1.93
C LEU A 788 -16.54 -25.22 1.63
N PHE A 789 -15.79 -25.69 2.62
CA PHE A 789 -14.84 -26.81 2.47
C PHE A 789 -15.54 -28.08 1.95
N SER A 790 -16.69 -28.42 2.53
CA SER A 790 -17.55 -29.53 2.09
C SER A 790 -18.05 -29.37 0.65
N SER A 791 -18.33 -28.13 0.22
CA SER A 791 -18.80 -27.81 -1.14
C SER A 791 -17.68 -27.98 -2.17
N GLU A 792 -16.48 -27.45 -1.91
CA GLU A 792 -15.36 -27.55 -2.85
C GLU A 792 -14.86 -29.01 -2.99
N ILE A 793 -14.81 -29.80 -1.91
CA ILE A 793 -14.55 -31.26 -1.99
C ILE A 793 -15.58 -31.96 -2.89
N THR A 794 -16.86 -31.60 -2.77
CA THR A 794 -17.94 -32.19 -3.57
C THR A 794 -17.79 -31.84 -5.06
N LYS A 795 -17.42 -30.60 -5.38
CA LYS A 795 -17.14 -30.16 -6.75
C LYS A 795 -15.91 -30.87 -7.35
N ALA A 796 -14.83 -30.99 -6.60
CA ALA A 796 -13.62 -31.72 -6.99
C ALA A 796 -13.94 -33.17 -7.38
N LYS A 797 -14.66 -33.90 -6.50
CA LYS A 797 -15.16 -35.26 -6.79
C LYS A 797 -16.04 -35.32 -8.05
N ALA A 798 -16.90 -34.34 -8.27
CA ALA A 798 -17.78 -34.30 -9.43
C ALA A 798 -17.02 -34.17 -10.77
N LYS A 799 -15.92 -33.38 -10.82
CA LYS A 799 -15.03 -33.31 -11.99
C LYS A 799 -14.52 -34.71 -12.36
N LYS A 800 -13.96 -35.42 -11.38
CA LYS A 800 -13.36 -36.75 -11.51
C LYS A 800 -14.35 -37.79 -12.06
N GLY A 801 -15.60 -37.77 -11.60
CA GLY A 801 -16.67 -38.64 -12.11
C GLY A 801 -17.18 -38.29 -13.52
N SER A 802 -16.98 -37.07 -14.00
CA SER A 802 -17.44 -36.64 -15.34
C SER A 802 -16.46 -36.96 -16.48
N GLY A 803 -15.18 -37.19 -16.18
CA GLY A 803 -14.13 -37.41 -17.19
C GLY A 803 -14.04 -38.82 -17.77
N GLU A 804 -14.72 -39.81 -17.18
CA GLU A 804 -14.54 -41.24 -17.53
C GLU A 804 -15.56 -41.77 -18.56
N VAL A 805 -16.53 -40.95 -19.01
CA VAL A 805 -17.65 -41.40 -19.85
C VAL A 805 -17.51 -40.97 -21.32
N THR A 806 -16.42 -41.35 -22.00
CA THR A 806 -16.29 -41.20 -23.48
C THR A 806 -15.27 -42.15 -24.17
N SER A 807 -15.25 -43.45 -23.84
CA SER A 807 -14.38 -44.42 -24.54
C SER A 807 -14.98 -45.81 -24.80
N SER A 808 -16.29 -45.90 -25.06
CA SER A 808 -16.96 -47.14 -25.48
C SER A 808 -17.94 -46.96 -26.64
N VAL A 809 -17.41 -46.48 -27.78
CA VAL A 809 -17.98 -46.70 -29.11
C VAL A 809 -16.88 -47.39 -29.93
N GLY A 810 -17.11 -48.48 -30.63
CA GLY A 810 -18.35 -49.25 -30.79
C GLY A 810 -18.20 -50.17 -31.99
N GLY A 811 -17.61 -51.35 -31.78
CA GLY A 811 -17.37 -52.34 -32.83
C GLY A 811 -18.07 -53.64 -32.50
N ASP A 812 -19.11 -53.95 -33.26
CA ASP A 812 -19.81 -55.23 -33.29
C ASP A 812 -20.29 -55.44 -34.74
N ASP A 813 -20.10 -56.63 -35.30
CA ASP A 813 -20.40 -56.94 -36.70
C ASP A 813 -21.89 -57.32 -36.91
N GLY A 814 -22.50 -56.86 -38.01
CA GLY A 814 -23.90 -57.18 -38.35
C GLY A 814 -24.39 -56.66 -39.70
#